data_AF-A0A8C6UA92-F1
#
_entry.id   AF-A0A8C6UA92-F1
#
_cell.length_a   1.000
_cell.length_b   1.000
_cell.length_c   1.000
_cell.angle_alpha   90.00
_cell.angle_beta   90.00
_cell.angle_gamma   90.00
#
_symmetry.space_group_name_H-M   'P 1'
#
loop_
_entity.id
_entity.type
_entity.pdbx_description
1 polymer ?
#
loop_
_entity_poly.entity_id
_entity_poly.type
_entity_poly.pdbx_seq_one_letter_code
_entity_poly.pdbx_strand_id
1 'polypeptide(L)'
;MAPSRSIVFLVLSLWGSVHSFQPLFTLNGKSTTHRDITRQAILRKTAEVCRDIAASEGRPFSLAIDNALTVEKVQSACSGNSTSVLSTVRFHTSIAIMYFSNALVDVVYALSEEHHFDDETFKGGREVLTTDVAAVKASVKLENYMAGRIILGRACHSLQDFYSHSNWVELGKTSPYSALITPDQNMTNLAGPDVATCRNCTNGDCANNLLPDLLQQGLLTSGYFNIFSSKKPAGKCSHGGSFDRTSKKDPIGGINKDTVSSSHGPLHQQAADLAVNATVELLENIRLAVGDTNFLRLMGLSQSTVLCFVIDTTGSMSDDIAEAKRVSFEIIDKKRGTQQEPSAYILVPFNDPSVGPLVLTTDADKFKAEINKLSASGGGDIPEMCLSGLQLALTAAPPSSEIFVFTDAPAKDADLKSTVSALIESTKSVVTFMLTDVLASRRRRSVPGQWARDGSSRAMNQVAAQLYRDLAKASGGQAIDVTKSDLSAATTVIEDSSTSAVVNVFQVVSNPGKPDKFNFTVDGSIKNMTIYITGTSSLTFNISSPSGASQSSSVSSGPLAAMTTAGNLRRLRLHSDNQTGLWEIDVNSNNPYSVKVIGQSSVNFIYNLVEPHEGTHGDYSLKEGRPLTGGNATVLVTVTSDAVKITEVTLYDSSGPTEVIGTLLPQDDGNILVTFTDIPAGDFVLRIKGGDSTGSRSTTNSFQRQASTQIKPSSISVTVTDVTRPVCDVVSTTGNCSSSVCSSSQWGLTANISDGVNGTGIDSLTVRQGNGTLNTSTSISGGVNITVASYSASCCSPSVELKIVDKVGNVRLCTGQVKAAAATTAAPANTTANSTAFGLHSVSVRHSLWCALLLPFFWW
;
A
#
# COMPACT_ATOMS: atom_id res chain seq x y z
N MET A 1 8.36 53.85 8.70
CA MET A 1 7.72 52.61 8.24
C MET A 1 8.39 51.46 8.97
N ALA A 2 7.65 50.82 9.86
CA ALA A 2 8.15 49.79 10.77
C ALA A 2 8.31 48.43 10.08
N PRO A 3 9.23 47.56 10.53
CA PRO A 3 9.37 46.21 10.01
C PRO A 3 8.26 45.33 10.61
N SER A 4 7.49 44.64 9.77
CA SER A 4 6.55 43.61 10.23
C SER A 4 7.34 42.41 10.72
N ARG A 5 7.26 42.14 12.02
CA ARG A 5 7.84 40.99 12.69
C ARG A 5 7.22 39.70 12.13
N SER A 6 8.02 38.89 11.43
CA SER A 6 7.71 37.49 11.20
C SER A 6 7.76 36.77 12.54
N ILE A 7 6.60 36.33 13.03
CA ILE A 7 6.50 35.46 14.20
C ILE A 7 6.96 34.07 13.75
N VAL A 8 8.20 33.73 14.08
CA VAL A 8 8.67 32.34 14.09
C VAL A 8 7.94 31.65 15.24
N PHE A 9 6.98 30.78 14.91
CA PHE A 9 6.42 29.85 15.90
C PHE A 9 7.48 28.80 16.21
N LEU A 10 8.16 28.97 17.33
CA LEU A 10 8.97 27.94 17.97
C LEU A 10 7.99 26.91 18.54
N VAL A 11 7.75 25.81 17.83
CA VAL A 11 6.97 24.69 18.38
C VAL A 11 7.86 23.96 19.38
N LEU A 12 7.62 24.23 20.65
CA LEU A 12 8.19 23.48 21.75
C LEU A 12 7.76 22.02 21.63
N SER A 13 8.75 21.15 21.50
CA SER A 13 8.68 19.70 21.68
C SER A 13 7.97 19.35 22.99
N LEU A 14 6.73 18.87 22.89
CA LEU A 14 5.98 18.30 24.01
C LEU A 14 5.47 16.92 23.59
N TRP A 15 6.00 15.90 24.26
CA TRP A 15 5.70 14.50 24.03
C TRP A 15 4.39 14.13 24.74
N GLY A 16 3.52 13.39 24.04
CA GLY A 16 2.45 12.58 24.64
C GLY A 16 1.02 13.07 24.38
N SER A 17 0.31 12.44 23.44
CA SER A 17 -0.93 11.67 23.65
C SER A 17 -1.55 11.31 22.30
N VAL A 18 -1.89 10.04 22.11
CA VAL A 18 -2.45 9.46 20.88
C VAL A 18 -3.98 9.57 20.88
N HIS A 19 -4.62 9.39 19.72
CA HIS A 19 -6.08 9.34 19.52
C HIS A 19 -6.62 7.90 19.42
N SER A 20 -5.75 6.92 19.65
CA SER A 20 -5.87 5.51 19.30
C SER A 20 -4.66 4.75 19.84
N PHE A 21 -4.55 3.43 19.64
CA PHE A 21 -3.28 2.76 19.87
C PHE A 21 -2.15 3.47 19.10
N GLN A 22 -0.92 3.49 19.63
CA GLN A 22 0.21 4.08 18.89
C GLN A 22 0.29 3.45 17.47
N PRO A 23 0.43 4.24 16.39
CA PRO A 23 0.31 3.71 15.04
C PRO A 23 1.35 2.63 14.67
N LEU A 24 2.65 2.96 14.77
CA LEU A 24 3.74 2.16 14.22
C LEU A 24 4.85 1.84 15.22
N PHE A 25 5.33 2.79 16.03
CA PHE A 25 6.48 2.58 16.92
C PHE A 25 6.25 3.19 18.30
N THR A 26 6.88 2.58 19.32
CA THR A 26 6.89 3.15 20.67
C THR A 26 8.30 3.58 21.05
N LEU A 27 8.46 4.86 21.42
CA LEU A 27 9.77 5.41 21.81
C LEU A 27 10.26 4.90 23.18
N ASN A 28 9.37 4.28 23.97
CA ASN A 28 9.67 3.75 25.30
C ASN A 28 9.59 2.21 25.41
N GLY A 29 9.16 1.51 24.34
CA GLY A 29 9.06 0.05 24.29
C GLY A 29 8.00 -0.58 25.19
N LYS A 30 7.03 0.19 25.72
CA LYS A 30 6.08 -0.31 26.74
C LYS A 30 4.65 -0.48 26.27
N SER A 31 4.23 0.20 25.21
CA SER A 31 2.88 0.08 24.65
C SER A 31 2.90 -0.86 23.43
N THR A 32 1.78 -1.53 23.19
CA THR A 32 1.49 -2.27 21.97
C THR A 32 0.87 -1.33 20.94
N THR A 33 1.38 -1.35 19.71
CA THR A 33 0.93 -0.48 18.61
C THR A 33 -0.14 -1.14 17.73
N HIS A 34 -0.84 -0.36 16.89
CA HIS A 34 -1.67 -0.89 15.81
C HIS A 34 -0.90 -1.82 14.88
N ARG A 35 0.37 -1.50 14.60
CA ARG A 35 1.28 -2.37 13.86
C ARG A 35 1.47 -3.72 14.55
N ASP A 36 1.75 -3.73 15.84
CA ASP A 36 1.99 -4.97 16.59
C ASP A 36 0.72 -5.82 16.66
N ILE A 37 -0.43 -5.21 16.96
CA ILE A 37 -1.74 -5.89 17.01
C ILE A 37 -2.08 -6.52 15.65
N THR A 38 -1.98 -5.73 14.58
CA THR A 38 -2.30 -6.16 13.22
C THR A 38 -1.39 -7.29 12.77
N ARG A 39 -0.07 -7.14 12.97
CA ARG A 39 0.92 -8.15 12.61
C ARG A 39 0.69 -9.45 13.37
N GLN A 40 0.51 -9.39 14.68
CA GLN A 40 0.34 -10.56 15.53
C GLN A 40 -0.93 -11.34 15.15
N ALA A 41 -2.03 -10.64 14.89
CA ALA A 41 -3.27 -11.27 14.43
C ALA A 41 -3.11 -11.96 13.07
N ILE A 42 -2.45 -11.31 12.11
CA ILE A 42 -2.15 -11.89 10.79
C ILE A 42 -1.29 -13.15 10.93
N LEU A 43 -0.20 -13.10 11.70
CA LEU A 43 0.70 -14.23 11.88
C LEU A 43 0.00 -15.42 12.54
N ARG A 44 -0.73 -15.18 13.64
CA ARG A 44 -1.51 -16.21 14.33
C ARG A 44 -2.52 -16.84 13.38
N LYS A 45 -3.35 -16.02 12.73
CA LYS A 45 -4.41 -16.56 11.88
C LYS A 45 -3.87 -17.31 10.69
N THR A 46 -2.80 -16.81 10.09
CA THR A 46 -2.20 -17.48 8.96
C THR A 46 -1.56 -18.80 9.34
N ALA A 47 -0.91 -18.89 10.51
CA ALA A 47 -0.40 -20.14 11.04
C ALA A 47 -1.52 -21.16 11.30
N GLU A 48 -2.69 -20.72 11.81
CA GLU A 48 -3.87 -21.58 11.96
C GLU A 48 -4.34 -22.13 10.61
N VAL A 49 -4.46 -21.28 9.59
CA VAL A 49 -4.86 -21.71 8.24
C VAL A 49 -3.88 -22.75 7.71
N CYS A 50 -2.57 -22.51 7.82
CA CYS A 50 -1.56 -23.46 7.36
C CYS A 50 -1.58 -24.78 8.12
N ARG A 51 -1.85 -24.76 9.43
CA ARG A 51 -2.05 -25.97 10.24
C ARG A 51 -3.26 -26.76 9.75
N ASP A 52 -4.37 -26.10 9.50
CA ASP A 52 -5.62 -26.75 9.05
C ASP A 52 -5.44 -27.38 7.66
N ILE A 53 -4.76 -26.67 6.74
CA ILE A 53 -4.38 -27.22 5.42
C ILE A 53 -3.46 -28.43 5.60
N ALA A 54 -2.39 -28.31 6.40
CA ALA A 54 -1.47 -29.42 6.64
C ALA A 54 -2.19 -30.65 7.20
N ALA A 55 -3.13 -30.46 8.14
CA ALA A 55 -3.96 -31.54 8.67
C ALA A 55 -4.85 -32.18 7.60
N SER A 56 -5.48 -31.38 6.73
CA SER A 56 -6.29 -31.88 5.61
C SER A 56 -5.49 -32.71 4.60
N GLU A 57 -4.19 -32.43 4.47
CA GLU A 57 -3.25 -33.15 3.61
C GLU A 57 -2.50 -34.28 4.32
N GLY A 58 -2.77 -34.53 5.62
CA GLY A 58 -2.05 -35.54 6.40
C GLY A 58 -0.57 -35.20 6.68
N ARG A 59 -0.19 -33.93 6.56
CA ARG A 59 1.16 -33.43 6.85
C ARG A 59 1.30 -33.00 8.32
N PRO A 60 2.44 -33.28 8.99
CA PRO A 60 2.67 -32.80 10.34
C PRO A 60 2.83 -31.27 10.37
N PHE A 61 2.33 -30.63 11.43
CA PHE A 61 2.51 -29.20 11.70
C PHE A 61 2.93 -29.01 13.15
N SER A 62 4.14 -28.48 13.37
CA SER A 62 4.77 -28.39 14.69
C SER A 62 5.00 -26.97 15.20
N LEU A 63 4.61 -25.95 14.44
CA LEU A 63 4.76 -24.56 14.85
C LEU A 63 3.76 -24.23 15.97
N ALA A 64 4.27 -23.82 17.13
CA ALA A 64 3.44 -23.29 18.20
C ALA A 64 2.83 -21.95 17.76
N ILE A 65 1.52 -21.80 17.91
CA ILE A 65 0.78 -20.59 17.54
C ILE A 65 0.62 -19.74 18.81
N ASP A 66 1.61 -18.89 19.07
CA ASP A 66 1.69 -18.02 20.25
C ASP A 66 2.08 -16.58 19.85
N ASN A 67 2.61 -15.79 20.80
CA ASN A 67 3.02 -14.41 20.57
C ASN A 67 4.45 -14.28 20.03
N ALA A 68 5.21 -15.37 19.95
CA ALA A 68 6.61 -15.39 19.49
C ALA A 68 6.75 -15.75 18.01
N LEU A 69 5.64 -15.67 17.25
CA LEU A 69 5.61 -15.90 15.81
C LEU A 69 6.36 -14.80 15.06
N THR A 70 7.19 -15.23 14.11
CA THR A 70 7.82 -14.35 13.11
C THR A 70 7.32 -14.72 11.72
N VAL A 71 7.47 -13.79 10.77
CA VAL A 71 7.06 -14.01 9.37
C VAL A 71 7.78 -15.24 8.80
N GLU A 72 9.06 -15.40 9.15
CA GLU A 72 9.95 -16.47 8.77
C GLU A 72 9.49 -17.83 9.31
N LYS A 73 9.13 -17.89 10.61
CA LYS A 73 8.60 -19.12 11.23
C LYS A 73 7.29 -19.55 10.59
N VAL A 74 6.38 -18.61 10.36
CA VAL A 74 5.08 -18.90 9.73
C VAL A 74 5.27 -19.34 8.28
N GLN A 75 6.06 -18.62 7.48
CA GLN A 75 6.37 -18.98 6.09
C GLN A 75 6.97 -20.39 6.00
N SER A 76 7.95 -20.70 6.86
CA SER A 76 8.59 -22.00 6.89
C SER A 76 7.58 -23.12 7.19
N ALA A 77 6.76 -22.94 8.23
CA ALA A 77 5.73 -23.92 8.60
C ALA A 77 4.65 -24.10 7.51
N CYS A 78 4.26 -23.00 6.83
CA CYS A 78 3.30 -23.04 5.72
C CYS A 78 3.87 -23.70 4.46
N SER A 79 5.20 -23.75 4.29
CA SER A 79 5.84 -24.22 3.06
C SER A 79 6.13 -25.73 3.04
N GLY A 80 5.90 -26.43 4.16
CA GLY A 80 6.10 -27.88 4.26
C GLY A 80 7.55 -28.29 3.96
N ASN A 81 7.74 -29.40 3.24
CA ASN A 81 9.06 -29.94 2.87
C ASN A 81 9.66 -29.29 1.60
N SER A 82 9.45 -27.98 1.40
CA SER A 82 10.02 -27.29 0.24
C SER A 82 11.54 -27.43 0.20
N THR A 83 12.10 -27.80 -0.96
CA THR A 83 13.54 -27.75 -1.22
C THR A 83 13.97 -26.42 -1.84
N SER A 84 13.02 -25.55 -2.18
CA SER A 84 13.29 -24.24 -2.79
C SER A 84 13.66 -23.20 -1.72
N VAL A 85 14.49 -22.22 -2.10
CA VAL A 85 14.77 -21.08 -1.23
C VAL A 85 13.50 -20.23 -1.15
N LEU A 86 13.00 -20.04 0.07
CA LEU A 86 11.76 -19.31 0.35
C LEU A 86 12.05 -17.81 0.48
N SER A 87 11.15 -17.00 -0.06
CA SER A 87 11.14 -15.54 0.13
C SER A 87 10.00 -15.15 1.04
N THR A 88 10.27 -14.32 2.05
CA THR A 88 9.24 -13.71 2.90
C THR A 88 8.92 -12.27 2.49
N VAL A 89 9.56 -11.73 1.44
CA VAL A 89 9.39 -10.33 0.99
C VAL A 89 7.92 -9.98 0.77
N ARG A 90 7.16 -10.83 0.07
CA ARG A 90 5.73 -10.58 -0.21
C ARG A 90 4.87 -10.63 1.04
N PHE A 91 5.18 -11.53 1.98
CA PHE A 91 4.45 -11.63 3.23
C PHE A 91 4.71 -10.40 4.11
N HIS A 92 5.98 -9.99 4.25
CA HIS A 92 6.37 -8.74 4.91
C HIS A 92 5.70 -7.51 4.26
N THR A 93 5.76 -7.37 2.94
CA THR A 93 5.13 -6.25 2.23
C THR A 93 3.61 -6.24 2.43
N SER A 94 2.95 -7.41 2.45
CA SER A 94 1.50 -7.49 2.65
C SER A 94 1.07 -7.07 4.05
N ILE A 95 1.81 -7.52 5.08
CA ILE A 95 1.61 -7.06 6.46
C ILE A 95 1.86 -5.56 6.56
N ALA A 96 2.91 -5.05 5.88
CA ALA A 96 3.22 -3.63 5.86
C ALA A 96 2.10 -2.77 5.29
N ILE A 97 1.53 -3.16 4.15
CA ILE A 97 0.38 -2.45 3.56
C ILE A 97 -0.78 -2.39 4.56
N MET A 98 -1.09 -3.49 5.24
CA MET A 98 -2.21 -3.55 6.19
C MET A 98 -1.96 -2.65 7.40
N TYR A 99 -0.79 -2.68 8.04
CA TYR A 99 -0.55 -1.83 9.19
C TYR A 99 -0.36 -0.36 8.83
N PHE A 100 0.20 -0.03 7.65
CA PHE A 100 0.30 1.37 7.22
C PHE A 100 -1.08 1.93 6.89
N SER A 101 -1.95 1.13 6.27
CA SER A 101 -3.33 1.53 6.04
C SER A 101 -4.16 1.61 7.33
N ASN A 102 -3.82 0.81 8.35
CA ASN A 102 -4.39 0.94 9.69
C ASN A 102 -3.99 2.30 10.31
N ALA A 103 -2.68 2.56 10.40
CA ALA A 103 -2.13 3.83 10.90
C ALA A 103 -2.66 5.08 10.16
N LEU A 104 -2.97 4.96 8.86
CA LEU A 104 -3.48 6.08 8.07
C LEU A 104 -4.87 6.55 8.51
N VAL A 105 -5.65 5.71 9.19
CA VAL A 105 -6.99 6.08 9.68
C VAL A 105 -6.91 7.19 10.73
N ASP A 106 -5.88 7.20 11.57
CA ASP A 106 -5.61 8.28 12.54
C ASP A 106 -5.37 9.65 11.91
N VAL A 107 -4.98 9.67 10.64
CA VAL A 107 -4.68 10.90 9.90
C VAL A 107 -5.90 11.30 9.06
N VAL A 108 -6.40 10.39 8.24
CA VAL A 108 -7.49 10.66 7.28
C VAL A 108 -8.84 10.81 7.99
N TYR A 109 -9.05 10.06 9.06
CA TYR A 109 -10.30 10.01 9.81
C TYR A 109 -10.13 10.47 11.26
N ALA A 110 -9.12 11.28 11.56
CA ALA A 110 -8.71 11.76 12.89
C ALA A 110 -9.82 12.30 13.82
N LEU A 111 -10.96 12.71 13.25
CA LEU A 111 -12.12 13.26 13.97
C LEU A 111 -13.43 12.58 13.59
N SER A 112 -13.37 11.38 13.03
CA SER A 112 -14.52 10.53 12.76
C SER A 112 -14.75 9.64 13.96
N GLU A 113 -15.72 10.05 14.78
CA GLU A 113 -16.24 9.27 15.90
C GLU A 113 -16.55 7.82 15.51
N GLU A 114 -17.07 7.56 14.31
CA GLU A 114 -17.38 6.20 13.87
C GLU A 114 -16.15 5.34 13.62
N HIS A 115 -15.07 5.90 13.05
CA HIS A 115 -13.86 5.12 12.76
C HIS A 115 -13.08 4.77 14.03
N HIS A 116 -13.20 5.59 15.07
CA HIS A 116 -12.53 5.40 16.36
C HIS A 116 -13.46 4.85 17.46
N PHE A 117 -14.73 4.60 17.17
CA PHE A 117 -15.75 4.21 18.16
C PHE A 117 -15.91 5.20 19.34
N ASP A 118 -15.61 6.48 19.10
CA ASP A 118 -15.83 7.55 20.06
C ASP A 118 -17.31 7.95 20.13
N ASP A 119 -17.62 8.83 21.09
CA ASP A 119 -18.92 9.50 21.22
C ASP A 119 -20.13 8.54 21.33
N GLU A 120 -19.90 7.31 21.80
CA GLU A 120 -20.88 6.20 21.87
C GLU A 120 -21.45 5.80 20.49
N THR A 121 -20.75 6.09 19.39
CA THR A 121 -21.20 5.84 18.01
C THR A 121 -21.07 4.38 17.57
N PHE A 122 -21.30 3.42 18.46
CA PHE A 122 -21.15 1.98 18.23
C PHE A 122 -21.88 1.46 16.98
N LYS A 123 -23.07 1.99 16.69
CA LYS A 123 -23.83 1.62 15.48
C LYS A 123 -23.13 2.10 14.20
N GLY A 124 -22.66 3.35 14.20
CA GLY A 124 -21.91 3.93 13.09
C GLY A 124 -20.57 3.22 12.88
N GLY A 125 -19.81 3.00 13.94
CA GLY A 125 -18.55 2.24 13.86
C GLY A 125 -18.73 0.80 13.38
N ARG A 126 -19.80 0.12 13.80
CA ARG A 126 -20.15 -1.20 13.26
C ARG A 126 -20.49 -1.14 11.77
N GLU A 127 -21.22 -0.13 11.33
CA GLU A 127 -21.58 0.04 9.91
C GLU A 127 -20.33 0.26 9.04
N VAL A 128 -19.41 1.13 9.48
CA VAL A 128 -18.09 1.33 8.84
C VAL A 128 -17.33 0.01 8.76
N LEU A 129 -17.15 -0.66 9.90
CA LEU A 129 -16.40 -1.91 9.98
C LEU A 129 -16.99 -3.01 9.09
N THR A 130 -18.30 -3.22 9.14
CA THR A 130 -18.97 -4.27 8.35
C THR A 130 -19.00 -3.97 6.85
N THR A 131 -19.08 -2.69 6.47
CA THR A 131 -18.92 -2.23 5.08
C THR A 131 -17.53 -2.56 4.56
N ASP A 132 -16.50 -2.27 5.35
CA ASP A 132 -15.12 -2.57 4.98
C ASP A 132 -14.88 -4.06 4.83
N VAL A 133 -15.37 -4.87 5.78
CA VAL A 133 -15.27 -6.34 5.71
C VAL A 133 -15.97 -6.89 4.48
N ALA A 134 -17.14 -6.37 4.11
CA ALA A 134 -17.82 -6.76 2.89
C ALA A 134 -17.00 -6.41 1.64
N ALA A 135 -16.38 -5.22 1.62
CA ALA A 135 -15.51 -4.77 0.53
C ALA A 135 -14.21 -5.57 0.44
N VAL A 136 -13.61 -6.00 1.57
CA VAL A 136 -12.47 -6.94 1.58
C VAL A 136 -12.87 -8.26 0.93
N LYS A 137 -13.99 -8.85 1.37
CA LYS A 137 -14.49 -10.12 0.81
C LYS A 137 -14.77 -10.01 -0.69
N ALA A 138 -15.38 -8.91 -1.13
CA ALA A 138 -15.64 -8.66 -2.54
C ALA A 138 -14.34 -8.52 -3.34
N SER A 139 -13.38 -7.74 -2.85
CA SER A 139 -12.08 -7.53 -3.52
C SER A 139 -11.31 -8.84 -3.67
N VAL A 140 -11.28 -9.66 -2.62
CA VAL A 140 -10.60 -10.96 -2.64
C VAL A 140 -11.28 -11.95 -3.59
N LYS A 141 -12.61 -11.96 -3.66
CA LYS A 141 -13.35 -12.78 -4.64
C LYS A 141 -13.11 -12.35 -6.08
N LEU A 142 -12.80 -11.07 -6.30
CA LEU A 142 -12.36 -10.52 -7.58
C LEU A 142 -10.85 -10.65 -7.80
N GLU A 143 -10.14 -11.37 -6.92
CA GLU A 143 -8.67 -11.53 -6.92
C GLU A 143 -7.89 -10.19 -6.84
N ASN A 144 -8.55 -9.11 -6.42
CA ASN A 144 -7.91 -7.83 -6.13
C ASN A 144 -7.40 -7.79 -4.69
N TYR A 145 -6.31 -8.51 -4.44
CA TYR A 145 -5.73 -8.63 -3.11
C TYR A 145 -5.12 -7.32 -2.59
N MET A 146 -4.66 -6.42 -3.46
CA MET A 146 -4.10 -5.13 -3.05
C MET A 146 -5.16 -4.24 -2.42
N ALA A 147 -6.29 -4.03 -3.10
CA ALA A 147 -7.43 -3.30 -2.53
C ALA A 147 -7.92 -3.99 -1.24
N GLY A 148 -7.97 -5.33 -1.24
CA GLY A 148 -8.32 -6.11 -0.06
C GLY A 148 -7.42 -5.83 1.16
N ARG A 149 -6.10 -5.67 0.97
CA ARG A 149 -5.14 -5.38 2.06
C ARG A 149 -5.32 -3.98 2.64
N ILE A 150 -5.53 -2.97 1.78
CA ILE A 150 -5.75 -1.59 2.21
C ILE A 150 -7.04 -1.51 3.04
N ILE A 151 -8.14 -2.01 2.50
CA ILE A 151 -9.45 -1.97 3.19
C ILE A 151 -9.41 -2.79 4.48
N LEU A 152 -8.69 -3.92 4.51
CA LEU A 152 -8.49 -4.71 5.73
C LEU A 152 -7.72 -3.92 6.79
N GLY A 153 -6.69 -3.16 6.41
CA GLY A 153 -5.98 -2.26 7.34
C GLY A 153 -6.93 -1.25 8.00
N ARG A 154 -7.81 -0.61 7.21
CA ARG A 154 -8.84 0.30 7.74
C ARG A 154 -9.82 -0.40 8.68
N ALA A 155 -10.32 -1.57 8.31
CA ALA A 155 -11.21 -2.37 9.16
C ALA A 155 -10.53 -2.76 10.49
N CYS A 156 -9.25 -3.17 10.42
CA CYS A 156 -8.46 -3.51 11.60
C CYS A 156 -8.35 -2.32 12.55
N HIS A 157 -8.10 -1.11 12.04
CA HIS A 157 -8.01 0.09 12.87
C HIS A 157 -9.27 0.28 13.72
N SER A 158 -10.45 0.40 13.08
CA SER A 158 -11.70 0.64 13.79
C SER A 158 -12.04 -0.47 14.78
N LEU A 159 -11.79 -1.73 14.42
CA LEU A 159 -12.00 -2.84 15.33
C LEU A 159 -11.08 -2.79 16.56
N GLN A 160 -9.83 -2.34 16.39
CA GLN A 160 -8.86 -2.26 17.47
C GLN A 160 -9.21 -1.12 18.43
N ASP A 161 -9.56 0.06 17.90
CA ASP A 161 -9.93 1.24 18.69
C ASP A 161 -11.15 1.05 19.58
N PHE A 162 -12.10 0.20 19.17
CA PHE A 162 -13.19 -0.18 20.07
C PHE A 162 -12.68 -0.66 21.44
N TYR A 163 -11.60 -1.43 21.50
CA TYR A 163 -11.09 -1.98 22.75
C TYR A 163 -10.29 -0.97 23.58
N SER A 164 -9.69 0.04 22.96
CA SER A 164 -9.02 1.13 23.68
C SER A 164 -9.99 2.20 24.14
N HIS A 165 -11.04 2.51 23.37
CA HIS A 165 -11.91 3.68 23.58
C HIS A 165 -13.23 3.38 24.29
N SER A 166 -13.67 2.11 24.30
CA SER A 166 -14.85 1.68 25.06
C SER A 166 -14.52 1.21 26.47
N ASN A 167 -15.54 1.01 27.30
CA ASN A 167 -15.40 0.38 28.61
C ASN A 167 -15.45 -1.17 28.58
N TRP A 168 -15.23 -1.81 27.42
CA TRP A 168 -15.38 -3.26 27.27
C TRP A 168 -14.52 -4.05 28.26
N VAL A 169 -13.28 -3.60 28.48
CA VAL A 169 -12.34 -4.22 29.41
C VAL A 169 -12.80 -4.04 30.87
N GLU A 170 -13.28 -2.84 31.20
CA GLU A 170 -13.79 -2.46 32.52
C GLU A 170 -15.08 -3.18 32.89
N LEU A 171 -15.86 -3.63 31.91
CA LEU A 171 -16.99 -4.55 32.09
C LEU A 171 -16.56 -5.99 32.44
N GLY A 172 -15.26 -6.25 32.62
CA GLY A 172 -14.69 -7.56 32.94
C GLY A 172 -14.75 -8.54 31.77
N LYS A 173 -14.89 -8.06 30.53
CA LYS A 173 -14.95 -8.92 29.35
C LYS A 173 -13.56 -9.39 28.96
N THR A 174 -13.43 -10.69 28.71
CA THR A 174 -12.16 -11.35 28.33
C THR A 174 -12.23 -12.00 26.95
N SER A 175 -13.34 -11.81 26.23
CA SER A 175 -13.52 -12.30 24.86
C SER A 175 -13.89 -11.16 23.92
N PRO A 176 -13.58 -11.28 22.61
CA PRO A 176 -13.99 -10.31 21.61
C PRO A 176 -15.51 -10.09 21.57
N TYR A 177 -15.93 -8.88 21.19
CA TYR A 177 -17.33 -8.57 20.96
C TYR A 177 -17.75 -8.91 19.52
N SER A 178 -18.11 -10.17 19.26
CA SER A 178 -18.46 -10.70 17.93
C SER A 178 -19.54 -9.88 17.20
N ALA A 179 -20.42 -9.20 17.94
CA ALA A 179 -21.48 -8.34 17.39
C ALA A 179 -20.95 -7.15 16.56
N LEU A 180 -19.67 -6.78 16.69
CA LEU A 180 -19.04 -5.75 15.88
C LEU A 180 -18.80 -6.20 14.43
N ILE A 181 -18.57 -7.49 14.21
CA ILE A 181 -18.24 -8.05 12.89
C ILE A 181 -19.36 -8.94 12.32
N THR A 182 -20.45 -9.10 13.08
CA THR A 182 -21.65 -9.86 12.68
C THR A 182 -22.87 -8.93 12.63
N PRO A 183 -23.24 -8.38 11.45
CA PRO A 183 -24.32 -7.40 11.32
C PRO A 183 -25.66 -7.86 11.88
N ASP A 184 -25.93 -9.17 11.78
CA ASP A 184 -27.19 -9.81 12.19
C ASP A 184 -27.32 -9.94 13.72
N GLN A 185 -26.22 -9.83 14.46
CA GLN A 185 -26.25 -9.86 15.92
C GLN A 185 -26.59 -8.47 16.45
N ASN A 186 -27.62 -8.37 17.31
CA ASN A 186 -27.96 -7.09 17.94
C ASN A 186 -26.87 -6.67 18.93
N MET A 187 -26.50 -5.39 18.89
CA MET A 187 -25.73 -4.78 19.97
C MET A 187 -26.66 -4.51 21.16
N THR A 188 -26.32 -5.08 22.31
CA THR A 188 -27.13 -4.99 23.53
C THR A 188 -26.45 -4.13 24.59
N ASN A 189 -27.24 -3.64 25.54
CA ASN A 189 -26.76 -2.92 26.73
C ASN A 189 -25.93 -1.67 26.40
N LEU A 190 -26.31 -0.91 25.38
CA LEU A 190 -25.68 0.39 25.09
C LEU A 190 -26.14 1.43 26.12
N ALA A 191 -25.23 2.26 26.62
CA ALA A 191 -25.60 3.42 27.41
C ALA A 191 -26.46 4.38 26.58
N GLY A 192 -27.58 4.85 27.13
CA GLY A 192 -28.43 5.84 26.48
C GLY A 192 -27.79 7.23 26.52
N PRO A 193 -28.18 8.17 25.63
CA PRO A 193 -27.57 9.50 25.55
C PRO A 193 -27.69 10.31 26.85
N ASP A 194 -28.75 10.08 27.65
CA ASP A 194 -29.00 10.75 28.93
C ASP A 194 -28.48 9.95 30.15
N VAL A 195 -27.89 8.77 29.93
CA VAL A 195 -27.32 7.94 30.99
C VAL A 195 -25.93 8.45 31.31
N ALA A 196 -25.73 8.96 32.53
CA ALA A 196 -24.41 9.33 33.03
C ALA A 196 -23.51 8.09 33.08
N THR A 197 -22.27 8.22 32.59
CA THR A 197 -21.31 7.11 32.48
C THR A 197 -20.04 7.36 33.27
N CYS A 198 -19.68 8.62 33.53
CA CYS A 198 -18.46 9.00 34.26
C CYS A 198 -18.67 10.07 35.35
N ARG A 199 -17.74 10.07 36.31
CA ARG A 199 -17.45 11.15 37.27
C ARG A 199 -16.07 11.75 37.01
N ASN A 200 -15.75 12.88 37.64
CA ASN A 200 -14.44 13.53 37.52
C ASN A 200 -13.31 12.61 38.00
N CYS A 201 -12.22 12.55 37.23
CA CYS A 201 -10.94 12.05 37.72
C CYS A 201 -10.40 12.95 38.84
N THR A 202 -9.75 12.36 39.84
CA THR A 202 -9.26 13.10 41.02
C THR A 202 -7.75 13.18 40.97
N ASN A 203 -7.18 14.38 40.96
CA ASN A 203 -5.72 14.61 40.89
C ASN A 203 -5.04 13.87 39.72
N GLY A 204 -5.73 13.72 38.59
CA GLY A 204 -5.24 13.00 37.41
C GLY A 204 -5.42 11.48 37.44
N ASP A 205 -5.89 10.91 38.56
CA ASP A 205 -6.24 9.49 38.64
C ASP A 205 -7.66 9.25 38.10
N CYS A 206 -7.72 8.42 37.06
CA CYS A 206 -8.96 8.04 36.38
C CYS A 206 -9.37 6.59 36.62
N ALA A 207 -8.65 5.79 37.42
CA ALA A 207 -8.87 4.35 37.54
C ALA A 207 -10.30 3.93 37.93
N ASN A 208 -11.06 4.82 38.58
CA ASN A 208 -12.44 4.58 39.00
C ASN A 208 -13.40 5.71 38.58
N ASN A 209 -13.15 6.34 37.43
CA ASN A 209 -14.01 7.43 36.95
C ASN A 209 -15.33 6.92 36.30
N LEU A 210 -15.40 5.67 35.85
CA LEU A 210 -16.64 5.03 35.41
C LEU A 210 -17.60 4.82 36.59
N LEU A 211 -18.89 5.07 36.38
CA LEU A 211 -19.89 4.96 37.44
C LEU A 211 -20.18 3.50 37.81
N PRO A 212 -20.27 3.15 39.11
CA PRO A 212 -20.55 1.77 39.54
C PRO A 212 -21.85 1.20 38.97
N ASP A 213 -22.92 2.01 38.90
CA ASP A 213 -24.22 1.59 38.36
C ASP A 213 -24.14 1.21 36.87
N LEU A 214 -23.27 1.88 36.10
CA LEU A 214 -22.99 1.56 34.71
C LEU A 214 -22.38 0.16 34.59
N LEU A 215 -21.36 -0.11 35.41
CA LEU A 215 -20.65 -1.39 35.42
C LEU A 215 -21.55 -2.53 35.93
N GLN A 216 -22.34 -2.29 36.97
CA GLN A 216 -23.28 -3.27 37.52
C GLN A 216 -24.37 -3.66 36.53
N GLN A 217 -24.88 -2.70 35.76
CA GLN A 217 -25.86 -2.95 34.70
C GLN A 217 -25.24 -3.54 33.42
N GLY A 218 -23.91 -3.55 33.33
CA GLY A 218 -23.21 -4.04 32.14
C GLY A 218 -23.38 -3.13 30.92
N LEU A 219 -23.53 -1.82 31.13
CA LEU A 219 -23.76 -0.85 30.05
C LEU A 219 -22.47 -0.46 29.34
N LEU A 220 -22.49 -0.51 28.01
CA LEU A 220 -21.38 -0.17 27.12
C LEU A 220 -21.38 1.33 26.81
N THR A 221 -20.25 1.99 27.04
CA THR A 221 -19.96 3.41 26.76
C THR A 221 -18.60 3.52 26.09
N SER A 222 -18.36 4.62 25.36
CA SER A 222 -17.03 5.02 24.92
C SER A 222 -16.74 6.47 25.29
N GLY A 223 -15.49 6.87 25.12
CA GLY A 223 -15.04 8.23 25.39
C GLY A 223 -15.51 9.21 24.32
N TYR A 224 -15.92 10.40 24.73
CA TYR A 224 -16.14 11.50 23.80
C TYR A 224 -14.82 12.17 23.43
N PHE A 225 -14.60 12.51 22.16
CA PHE A 225 -13.32 13.07 21.70
C PHE A 225 -13.50 14.29 20.79
N ASN A 226 -12.77 15.36 21.08
CA ASN A 226 -12.69 16.49 20.15
C ASN A 226 -11.49 17.41 20.44
N ILE A 227 -10.73 17.78 19.41
CA ILE A 227 -9.55 18.66 19.54
C ILE A 227 -9.87 20.17 19.49
N PHE A 228 -11.07 20.54 19.05
CA PHE A 228 -11.47 21.95 18.85
C PHE A 228 -12.52 22.44 19.84
N SER A 229 -13.37 21.53 20.32
CA SER A 229 -14.52 21.78 21.17
C SER A 229 -14.41 21.01 22.48
N SER A 230 -14.76 21.64 23.60
CA SER A 230 -14.92 20.91 24.87
C SER A 230 -16.33 20.36 25.08
N LYS A 231 -17.22 20.47 24.07
CA LYS A 231 -18.61 20.01 24.18
C LYS A 231 -18.66 18.49 24.16
N LYS A 232 -19.29 17.95 25.20
CA LYS A 232 -19.82 16.59 25.31
C LYS A 232 -21.09 16.60 26.16
N PRO A 233 -21.95 15.57 26.08
CA PRO A 233 -23.15 15.47 26.91
C PRO A 233 -22.82 15.39 28.40
N ALA A 234 -23.74 15.85 29.24
CA ALA A 234 -23.55 15.89 30.69
C ALA A 234 -23.41 14.47 31.25
N GLY A 235 -22.44 14.25 32.14
CA GLY A 235 -22.19 12.95 32.76
C GLY A 235 -21.48 11.93 31.88
N LYS A 236 -21.13 12.26 30.63
CA LYS A 236 -20.42 11.34 29.71
C LYS A 236 -18.91 11.35 29.88
N CYS A 237 -18.32 10.17 29.74
CA CYS A 237 -16.87 9.99 29.72
C CYS A 237 -16.24 10.75 28.54
N SER A 238 -15.04 11.27 28.76
CA SER A 238 -14.19 11.69 27.64
C SER A 238 -13.28 10.54 27.23
N HIS A 239 -12.75 10.63 26.03
CA HIS A 239 -11.67 9.77 25.59
C HIS A 239 -10.44 10.01 26.48
N GLY A 240 -10.04 11.27 26.66
CA GLY A 240 -8.86 11.67 27.41
C GLY A 240 -7.65 11.93 26.52
N GLY A 241 -6.53 12.28 27.13
CA GLY A 241 -5.32 12.73 26.44
C GLY A 241 -5.18 14.25 26.39
N SER A 242 -3.96 14.74 26.15
CA SER A 242 -3.62 16.17 26.23
C SER A 242 -4.35 17.06 25.22
N PHE A 243 -4.72 16.48 24.07
CA PHE A 243 -5.39 17.17 22.96
C PHE A 243 -6.91 17.07 22.98
N ASP A 244 -7.47 16.10 23.70
CA ASP A 244 -8.91 15.99 23.87
C ASP A 244 -9.43 17.16 24.71
N ARG A 245 -10.08 18.13 24.07
CA ARG A 245 -10.66 19.27 24.77
C ARG A 245 -11.90 18.89 25.56
N THR A 246 -12.57 17.80 25.23
CA THR A 246 -13.73 17.33 25.98
C THR A 246 -13.32 16.86 27.39
N SER A 247 -12.10 16.34 27.53
CA SER A 247 -11.52 15.90 28.82
C SER A 247 -11.38 17.02 29.86
N LYS A 248 -11.43 18.28 29.41
CA LYS A 248 -11.35 19.48 30.27
C LYS A 248 -12.71 19.95 30.78
N LYS A 249 -13.79 19.31 30.36
CA LYS A 249 -15.17 19.61 30.77
C LYS A 249 -15.71 18.48 31.62
N ASP A 250 -16.44 18.82 32.70
CA ASP A 250 -17.09 17.84 33.56
C ASP A 250 -17.96 16.84 32.75
N PRO A 251 -17.79 15.51 32.94
CA PRO A 251 -16.78 14.85 33.78
C PRO A 251 -15.30 14.97 33.30
N ILE A 252 -14.39 15.54 34.09
CA ILE A 252 -12.97 15.73 33.71
C ILE A 252 -12.21 14.40 33.65
N GLY A 253 -11.31 14.27 32.67
CA GLY A 253 -10.41 13.12 32.49
C GLY A 253 -10.76 12.28 31.27
N GLY A 254 -10.58 10.96 31.32
CA GLY A 254 -10.94 10.09 30.20
C GLY A 254 -10.86 8.60 30.52
N ILE A 255 -11.18 7.76 29.53
CA ILE A 255 -11.26 6.29 29.68
C ILE A 255 -10.39 5.51 28.68
N ASN A 256 -9.59 6.19 27.84
CA ASN A 256 -8.80 5.53 26.82
C ASN A 256 -7.66 4.67 27.38
N LYS A 257 -7.30 3.64 26.61
CA LYS A 257 -6.28 2.65 26.92
C LYS A 257 -5.21 2.60 25.82
N ASP A 258 -5.03 3.68 25.08
CA ASP A 258 -4.16 3.83 23.91
C ASP A 258 -2.69 3.50 24.18
N THR A 259 -2.23 3.89 25.37
CA THR A 259 -0.88 3.68 25.85
C THR A 259 -0.90 3.29 27.32
N VAL A 260 0.21 2.73 27.81
CA VAL A 260 0.37 2.47 29.25
C VAL A 260 0.31 3.73 30.13
N SER A 261 0.47 4.93 29.53
CA SER A 261 0.38 6.24 30.20
C SER A 261 -0.98 6.92 30.06
N SER A 262 -1.92 6.32 29.35
CA SER A 262 -3.28 6.85 29.17
C SER A 262 -4.07 6.87 30.48
N SER A 263 -5.24 7.54 30.49
CA SER A 263 -6.10 7.63 31.67
C SER A 263 -6.44 6.25 32.25
N HIS A 264 -6.70 5.25 31.39
CA HIS A 264 -6.91 3.85 31.78
C HIS A 264 -5.74 2.95 31.34
N GLY A 265 -4.54 3.52 31.20
CA GLY A 265 -3.33 2.82 30.75
C GLY A 265 -2.97 1.51 31.47
N PRO A 266 -3.29 1.28 32.77
CA PRO A 266 -3.10 -0.03 33.39
C PRO A 266 -3.85 -1.19 32.71
N LEU A 267 -4.90 -0.90 31.94
CA LEU A 267 -5.68 -1.89 31.18
C LEU A 267 -5.22 -2.01 29.71
N HIS A 268 -4.18 -1.27 29.30
CA HIS A 268 -3.69 -1.22 27.93
C HIS A 268 -3.37 -2.61 27.36
N GLN A 269 -2.62 -3.43 28.08
CA GLN A 269 -2.24 -4.76 27.58
C GLN A 269 -3.47 -5.66 27.38
N GLN A 270 -4.44 -5.60 28.29
CA GLN A 270 -5.67 -6.37 28.18
C GLN A 270 -6.53 -5.92 26.99
N ALA A 271 -6.60 -4.61 26.73
CA ALA A 271 -7.24 -4.06 25.54
C ALA A 271 -6.53 -4.51 24.25
N ALA A 272 -5.20 -4.44 24.21
CA ALA A 272 -4.41 -4.88 23.07
C ALA A 272 -4.57 -6.38 22.78
N ASP A 273 -4.56 -7.24 23.81
CA ASP A 273 -4.75 -8.69 23.66
C ASP A 273 -6.15 -9.02 23.13
N LEU A 274 -7.18 -8.30 23.59
CA LEU A 274 -8.55 -8.41 23.06
C LEU A 274 -8.63 -7.94 21.60
N ALA A 275 -7.96 -6.84 21.27
CA ALA A 275 -7.90 -6.30 19.92
C ALA A 275 -7.20 -7.28 18.95
N VAL A 276 -6.13 -7.97 19.39
CA VAL A 276 -5.50 -9.08 18.64
C VAL A 276 -6.52 -10.19 18.41
N ASN A 277 -7.18 -10.68 19.46
CA ASN A 277 -8.13 -11.79 19.35
C ASN A 277 -9.34 -11.44 18.47
N ALA A 278 -9.84 -10.21 18.54
CA ALA A 278 -10.92 -9.72 17.69
C ALA A 278 -10.47 -9.63 16.22
N THR A 279 -9.25 -9.16 15.97
CA THR A 279 -8.67 -9.12 14.63
C THR A 279 -8.49 -10.54 14.07
N VAL A 280 -8.13 -11.53 14.89
CA VAL A 280 -8.09 -12.96 14.50
C VAL A 280 -9.48 -13.48 14.11
N GLU A 281 -10.53 -13.13 14.87
CA GLU A 281 -11.92 -13.50 14.56
C GLU A 281 -12.40 -12.84 13.24
N LEU A 282 -12.03 -11.57 13.01
CA LEU A 282 -12.28 -10.87 11.76
C LEU A 282 -11.63 -11.57 10.57
N LEU A 283 -10.37 -11.99 10.71
CA LEU A 283 -9.64 -12.71 9.67
C LEU A 283 -10.26 -14.09 9.40
N GLU A 284 -10.77 -14.80 10.43
CA GLU A 284 -11.55 -16.03 10.24
C GLU A 284 -12.83 -15.75 9.44
N ASN A 285 -13.55 -14.68 9.78
CA ASN A 285 -14.77 -14.29 9.06
C ASN A 285 -14.51 -14.01 7.57
N ILE A 286 -13.36 -13.43 7.24
CA ILE A 286 -12.92 -13.25 5.85
C ILE A 286 -12.55 -14.59 5.22
N ARG A 287 -11.71 -15.41 5.90
CA ARG A 287 -11.27 -16.74 5.43
C ARG A 287 -12.47 -17.61 5.04
N LEU A 288 -13.46 -17.74 5.91
CA LEU A 288 -14.67 -18.54 5.67
C LEU A 288 -15.45 -18.08 4.43
N ALA A 289 -15.38 -16.80 4.07
CA ALA A 289 -16.08 -16.24 2.91
C ALA A 289 -15.32 -16.38 1.58
N VAL A 290 -14.00 -16.53 1.63
CA VAL A 290 -13.13 -16.47 0.43
C VAL A 290 -12.36 -17.77 0.15
N GLY A 291 -12.28 -18.67 1.14
CA GLY A 291 -11.53 -19.92 1.09
C GLY A 291 -10.04 -19.77 1.41
N ASP A 292 -9.41 -20.88 1.80
CA ASP A 292 -8.02 -20.92 2.28
C ASP A 292 -7.01 -20.37 1.27
N THR A 293 -7.12 -20.76 -0.01
CA THR A 293 -6.20 -20.32 -1.07
C THR A 293 -6.21 -18.81 -1.25
N ASN A 294 -7.40 -18.21 -1.36
CA ASN A 294 -7.54 -16.76 -1.53
C ASN A 294 -7.17 -16.00 -0.26
N PHE A 295 -7.42 -16.57 0.91
CA PHE A 295 -6.98 -16.00 2.18
C PHE A 295 -5.45 -15.94 2.25
N LEU A 296 -4.73 -17.03 1.95
CA LEU A 296 -3.27 -17.04 1.95
C LEU A 296 -2.69 -16.07 0.89
N ARG A 297 -3.33 -15.92 -0.27
CA ARG A 297 -2.97 -14.90 -1.28
C ARG A 297 -3.17 -13.49 -0.74
N LEU A 298 -4.27 -13.20 -0.04
CA LEU A 298 -4.49 -11.91 0.63
C LEU A 298 -3.37 -11.62 1.64
N MET A 299 -2.95 -12.62 2.43
CA MET A 299 -1.85 -12.48 3.40
C MET A 299 -0.47 -12.33 2.74
N GLY A 300 -0.33 -12.56 1.43
CA GLY A 300 0.95 -12.47 0.73
C GLY A 300 1.81 -13.73 0.84
N LEU A 301 1.20 -14.84 1.25
CA LEU A 301 1.83 -16.15 1.43
C LEU A 301 1.74 -17.06 0.19
N SER A 302 1.54 -16.47 -1.00
CA SER A 302 1.68 -17.18 -2.27
C SER A 302 3.17 -17.45 -2.54
N GLN A 303 3.55 -18.71 -2.74
CA GLN A 303 4.96 -19.14 -2.80
C GLN A 303 5.75 -18.72 -4.07
N SER A 304 5.12 -18.00 -4.99
CA SER A 304 5.69 -17.69 -6.31
C SER A 304 5.47 -16.23 -6.72
N THR A 305 6.27 -15.76 -7.69
CA THR A 305 6.19 -14.42 -8.28
C THR A 305 4.96 -14.27 -9.19
N VAL A 306 4.74 -13.09 -9.77
CA VAL A 306 3.83 -12.94 -10.92
C VAL A 306 4.65 -13.03 -12.19
N LEU A 307 4.04 -13.48 -13.27
CA LEU A 307 4.65 -13.45 -14.60
C LEU A 307 3.96 -12.39 -15.43
N CYS A 308 4.66 -11.27 -15.70
CA CYS A 308 4.07 -10.07 -16.32
C CYS A 308 4.77 -9.71 -17.64
N PHE A 309 4.01 -9.71 -18.73
CA PHE A 309 4.49 -9.36 -20.07
C PHE A 309 3.77 -8.14 -20.63
N VAL A 310 4.53 -7.21 -21.20
CA VAL A 310 4.04 -6.06 -21.96
C VAL A 310 4.59 -6.20 -23.38
N ILE A 311 3.73 -6.45 -24.36
CA ILE A 311 4.16 -6.91 -25.69
C ILE A 311 3.60 -5.99 -26.76
N ASP A 312 4.51 -5.41 -27.55
CA ASP A 312 4.19 -4.74 -28.79
C ASP A 312 3.64 -5.75 -29.82
N THR A 313 2.50 -5.43 -30.43
CA THR A 313 1.77 -6.29 -31.37
C THR A 313 1.75 -5.76 -32.79
N THR A 314 2.59 -4.77 -33.10
CA THR A 314 2.71 -4.15 -34.42
C THR A 314 3.25 -5.12 -35.47
N GLY A 315 3.13 -4.77 -36.75
CA GLY A 315 3.44 -5.68 -37.86
C GLY A 315 4.87 -6.24 -37.88
N SER A 316 5.85 -5.53 -37.31
CA SER A 316 7.24 -5.97 -37.22
C SER A 316 7.49 -7.03 -36.14
N MET A 317 6.64 -7.13 -35.13
CA MET A 317 6.85 -7.92 -33.91
C MET A 317 6.63 -9.45 -34.06
N SER A 318 6.52 -9.99 -35.29
CA SER A 318 6.13 -11.40 -35.49
C SER A 318 7.08 -12.39 -34.79
N ASP A 319 8.40 -12.22 -34.95
CA ASP A 319 9.40 -13.12 -34.36
C ASP A 319 9.47 -12.93 -32.83
N ASP A 320 9.37 -11.68 -32.39
CA ASP A 320 9.37 -11.28 -30.98
C ASP A 320 8.18 -11.86 -30.20
N ILE A 321 6.98 -11.78 -30.78
CA ILE A 321 5.76 -12.38 -30.23
C ILE A 321 5.90 -13.91 -30.17
N ALA A 322 6.47 -14.53 -31.21
CA ALA A 322 6.68 -15.98 -31.21
C ALA A 322 7.62 -16.42 -30.09
N GLU A 323 8.70 -15.66 -29.86
CA GLU A 323 9.63 -15.92 -28.76
C GLU A 323 9.03 -15.63 -27.39
N ALA A 324 8.26 -14.55 -27.24
CA ALA A 324 7.52 -14.25 -26.01
C ALA A 324 6.52 -15.38 -25.66
N LYS A 325 5.81 -15.93 -26.66
CA LYS A 325 4.96 -17.12 -26.48
C LYS A 325 5.77 -18.33 -26.03
N ARG A 326 6.90 -18.60 -26.70
CA ARG A 326 7.77 -19.75 -26.42
C ARG A 326 8.28 -19.73 -24.96
N VAL A 327 8.90 -18.63 -24.54
CA VAL A 327 9.45 -18.50 -23.18
C VAL A 327 8.34 -18.50 -22.12
N SER A 328 7.20 -17.87 -22.40
CA SER A 328 6.04 -17.91 -21.49
C SER A 328 5.57 -19.34 -21.25
N PHE A 329 5.45 -20.13 -22.33
CA PHE A 329 5.00 -21.52 -22.23
C PHE A 329 6.01 -22.37 -21.48
N GLU A 330 7.30 -22.20 -21.77
CA GLU A 330 8.39 -22.89 -21.07
C GLU A 330 8.38 -22.62 -19.56
N ILE A 331 8.26 -21.35 -19.15
CA ILE A 331 8.21 -20.97 -17.72
C ILE A 331 6.96 -21.58 -17.06
N ILE A 332 5.80 -21.50 -17.72
CA ILE A 332 4.54 -22.03 -17.19
C ILE A 332 4.63 -23.54 -17.03
N ASP A 333 5.04 -24.27 -18.07
CA ASP A 333 5.08 -25.74 -18.05
C ASP A 333 6.10 -26.29 -17.05
N LYS A 334 7.23 -25.59 -16.87
CA LYS A 334 8.26 -25.97 -15.90
C LYS A 334 7.82 -25.76 -14.45
N LYS A 335 6.92 -24.81 -14.20
CA LYS A 335 6.56 -24.38 -12.84
C LYS A 335 5.16 -24.81 -12.42
N ARG A 336 4.24 -25.07 -13.34
CA ARG A 336 2.86 -25.48 -13.03
C ARG A 336 2.85 -26.70 -12.12
N GLY A 337 2.00 -26.67 -11.09
CA GLY A 337 1.89 -27.73 -10.10
C GLY A 337 3.08 -27.81 -9.12
N THR A 338 4.06 -26.90 -9.23
CA THR A 338 5.15 -26.76 -8.26
C THR A 338 4.93 -25.55 -7.37
N GLN A 339 5.69 -25.45 -6.28
CA GLN A 339 5.69 -24.27 -5.41
C GLN A 339 6.17 -22.99 -6.09
N GLN A 340 6.81 -23.09 -7.26
CA GLN A 340 7.24 -21.95 -8.06
C GLN A 340 6.20 -21.51 -9.11
N GLU A 341 5.05 -22.17 -9.22
CA GLU A 341 3.99 -21.79 -10.17
C GLU A 341 3.54 -20.35 -9.94
N PRO A 342 3.66 -19.42 -10.92
CA PRO A 342 3.31 -18.02 -10.73
C PRO A 342 1.93 -17.79 -10.10
N SER A 343 1.91 -16.89 -9.12
CA SER A 343 0.73 -16.54 -8.33
C SER A 343 -0.37 -15.87 -9.15
N ALA A 344 0.02 -15.19 -10.23
CA ALA A 344 -0.83 -14.64 -11.27
C ALA A 344 -0.01 -14.43 -12.55
N TYR A 345 -0.72 -14.36 -13.67
CA TYR A 345 -0.19 -14.08 -15.00
C TYR A 345 -0.81 -12.79 -15.53
N ILE A 346 0.04 -11.88 -16.01
CA ILE A 346 -0.34 -10.56 -16.50
C ILE A 346 0.16 -10.41 -17.94
N LEU A 347 -0.74 -10.04 -18.86
CA LEU A 347 -0.41 -9.73 -20.23
C LEU A 347 -1.04 -8.40 -20.63
N VAL A 348 -0.21 -7.49 -21.13
CA VAL A 348 -0.64 -6.22 -21.71
C VAL A 348 -0.11 -6.13 -23.14
N PRO A 349 -0.94 -6.47 -24.15
CA PRO A 349 -0.59 -6.16 -25.52
C PRO A 349 -0.72 -4.66 -25.77
N PHE A 350 0.13 -4.09 -26.60
CA PHE A 350 -0.06 -2.74 -27.11
C PHE A 350 0.25 -2.68 -28.61
N ASN A 351 -0.33 -1.70 -29.27
CA ASN A 351 -0.19 -1.40 -30.69
C ASN A 351 -0.36 0.13 -30.84
N ASP A 352 -0.41 0.62 -32.06
CA ASP A 352 -0.79 1.98 -32.37
C ASP A 352 -2.06 2.02 -33.23
N PRO A 353 -3.15 2.69 -32.79
CA PRO A 353 -3.28 3.51 -31.57
C PRO A 353 -3.79 2.75 -30.32
N SER A 354 -3.96 1.42 -30.38
CA SER A 354 -4.66 0.66 -29.34
C SER A 354 -3.75 0.09 -28.24
N VAL A 355 -4.14 0.25 -26.97
CA VAL A 355 -3.47 -0.36 -25.81
C VAL A 355 -4.41 -1.32 -25.09
N GLY A 356 -3.92 -2.51 -24.74
CA GLY A 356 -4.69 -3.55 -24.08
C GLY A 356 -5.55 -4.41 -25.04
N PRO A 357 -6.53 -5.16 -24.51
CA PRO A 357 -6.94 -5.18 -23.11
C PRO A 357 -5.92 -5.84 -22.17
N LEU A 358 -5.89 -5.40 -20.91
CA LEU A 358 -5.17 -6.07 -19.83
C LEU A 358 -5.79 -7.45 -19.56
N VAL A 359 -4.96 -8.49 -19.57
CA VAL A 359 -5.30 -9.82 -19.06
C VAL A 359 -4.60 -10.00 -17.72
N LEU A 360 -5.38 -10.18 -16.67
CA LEU A 360 -4.92 -10.62 -15.35
C LEU A 360 -5.67 -11.92 -15.01
N THR A 361 -4.93 -13.00 -14.74
CA THR A 361 -5.54 -14.27 -14.37
C THR A 361 -4.61 -15.13 -13.54
N THR A 362 -5.18 -15.96 -12.66
CA THR A 362 -4.46 -16.99 -11.94
C THR A 362 -4.48 -18.35 -12.66
N ASP A 363 -5.21 -18.45 -13.77
CA ASP A 363 -5.33 -19.65 -14.60
C ASP A 363 -4.27 -19.64 -15.71
N ALA A 364 -3.34 -20.59 -15.61
CA ALA A 364 -2.23 -20.74 -16.54
C ALA A 364 -2.68 -21.14 -17.96
N ASP A 365 -3.76 -21.91 -18.12
CA ASP A 365 -4.29 -22.31 -19.43
C ASP A 365 -5.03 -21.15 -20.10
N LYS A 366 -5.78 -20.37 -19.31
CA LYS A 366 -6.37 -19.11 -19.80
C LYS A 366 -5.28 -18.15 -20.28
N PHE A 367 -4.22 -17.95 -19.50
CA PHE A 367 -3.11 -17.10 -19.93
C PHE A 367 -2.45 -17.59 -21.23
N LYS A 368 -2.16 -18.90 -21.32
CA LYS A 368 -1.61 -19.50 -22.55
C LYS A 368 -2.53 -19.28 -23.75
N ALA A 369 -3.84 -19.40 -23.57
CA ALA A 369 -4.81 -19.13 -24.62
C ALA A 369 -4.78 -17.65 -25.03
N GLU A 370 -4.76 -16.70 -24.09
CA GLU A 370 -4.72 -15.27 -24.39
C GLU A 370 -3.43 -14.84 -25.08
N ILE A 371 -2.25 -15.24 -24.58
CA ILE A 371 -0.99 -14.88 -25.24
C ILE A 371 -0.88 -15.52 -26.63
N ASN A 372 -1.45 -16.71 -26.84
CA ASN A 372 -1.42 -17.36 -28.16
C ASN A 372 -2.29 -16.64 -29.21
N LYS A 373 -3.30 -15.87 -28.80
CA LYS A 373 -4.12 -15.05 -29.71
C LYS A 373 -3.34 -13.87 -30.29
N LEU A 374 -2.22 -13.47 -29.69
CA LEU A 374 -1.44 -12.35 -30.20
C LEU A 374 -0.89 -12.65 -31.60
N SER A 375 -1.01 -11.67 -32.49
CA SER A 375 -0.47 -11.69 -33.84
C SER A 375 0.09 -10.32 -34.19
N ALA A 376 1.22 -10.28 -34.89
CA ALA A 376 1.81 -9.05 -35.38
C ALA A 376 0.95 -8.46 -36.51
N SER A 377 0.43 -7.26 -36.32
CA SER A 377 -0.36 -6.55 -37.34
C SER A 377 -0.45 -5.06 -37.04
N GLY A 378 -0.76 -4.24 -38.04
CA GLY A 378 -0.98 -2.81 -37.83
C GLY A 378 0.30 -2.05 -37.47
N GLY A 379 0.15 -1.01 -36.65
CA GLY A 379 1.22 -0.12 -36.22
C GLY A 379 1.35 1.19 -37.01
N GLY A 380 0.60 1.35 -38.11
CA GLY A 380 0.44 2.64 -38.81
C GLY A 380 1.75 3.41 -39.07
N ASP A 381 2.06 4.33 -38.16
CA ASP A 381 3.33 5.05 -38.06
C ASP A 381 4.14 4.66 -36.81
N ILE A 382 5.45 4.52 -36.99
CA ILE A 382 6.41 4.54 -35.88
C ILE A 382 6.53 6.00 -35.40
N PRO A 383 6.45 6.32 -34.08
CA PRO A 383 6.61 5.46 -32.87
C PRO A 383 5.35 4.72 -32.31
N GLU A 384 5.49 3.91 -31.25
CA GLU A 384 4.43 3.03 -30.67
C GLU A 384 4.02 3.36 -29.22
N MET A 385 2.87 2.88 -28.73
CA MET A 385 2.28 3.23 -27.41
C MET A 385 2.84 2.45 -26.19
N CYS A 386 4.17 2.28 -26.13
CA CYS A 386 4.83 1.43 -25.14
C CYS A 386 4.61 1.88 -23.69
N LEU A 387 4.66 3.19 -23.39
CA LEU A 387 4.61 3.64 -22.00
C LEU A 387 3.21 3.54 -21.39
N SER A 388 2.17 3.67 -22.21
CA SER A 388 0.78 3.43 -21.82
C SER A 388 0.56 1.96 -21.46
N GLY A 389 1.12 1.04 -22.25
CA GLY A 389 1.10 -0.40 -21.95
C GLY A 389 1.84 -0.72 -20.65
N LEU A 390 3.01 -0.12 -20.45
CA LEU A 390 3.79 -0.30 -19.22
C LEU A 390 3.11 0.32 -17.99
N GLN A 391 2.47 1.48 -18.13
CA GLN A 391 1.67 2.08 -17.07
C GLN A 391 0.55 1.13 -16.62
N LEU A 392 -0.20 0.55 -17.56
CA LEU A 392 -1.27 -0.39 -17.25
C LEU A 392 -0.75 -1.63 -16.52
N ALA A 393 0.42 -2.14 -16.90
CA ALA A 393 1.06 -3.25 -16.21
C ALA A 393 1.51 -2.90 -14.78
N LEU A 394 2.14 -1.73 -14.58
CA LEU A 394 2.58 -1.26 -13.26
C LEU A 394 1.41 -1.02 -12.30
N THR A 395 0.26 -0.56 -12.80
CA THR A 395 -0.95 -0.37 -12.00
C THR A 395 -1.61 -1.71 -11.64
N ALA A 396 -1.50 -2.73 -12.50
CA ALA A 396 -2.12 -4.04 -12.26
C ALA A 396 -1.24 -5.01 -11.46
N ALA A 397 0.08 -4.92 -11.62
CA ALA A 397 1.02 -5.83 -10.98
C ALA A 397 1.12 -5.57 -9.47
N PRO A 398 1.23 -6.62 -8.63
CA PRO A 398 1.56 -6.43 -7.23
C PRO A 398 2.88 -5.67 -7.05
N PRO A 399 3.07 -4.92 -5.96
CA PRO A 399 4.35 -4.29 -5.66
C PRO A 399 5.52 -5.29 -5.69
N SER A 400 6.69 -4.81 -6.08
CA SER A 400 7.93 -5.59 -6.21
C SER A 400 7.82 -6.73 -7.23
N SER A 401 7.11 -6.50 -8.34
CA SER A 401 7.00 -7.46 -9.45
C SER A 401 8.09 -7.27 -10.50
N GLU A 402 8.42 -8.34 -11.22
CA GLU A 402 9.26 -8.30 -12.43
C GLU A 402 8.35 -8.16 -13.67
N ILE A 403 8.62 -7.18 -14.51
CA ILE A 403 7.85 -6.86 -15.72
C ILE A 403 8.77 -6.93 -16.93
N PHE A 404 8.36 -7.69 -17.96
CA PHE A 404 9.13 -7.87 -19.19
C PHE A 404 8.45 -7.17 -20.36
N VAL A 405 9.14 -6.21 -20.96
CA VAL A 405 8.64 -5.40 -22.08
C VAL A 405 9.32 -5.85 -23.38
N PHE A 406 8.55 -6.15 -24.41
CA PHE A 406 9.04 -6.49 -25.75
C PHE A 406 8.59 -5.42 -26.74
N THR A 407 9.54 -4.76 -27.41
CA THR A 407 9.24 -3.78 -28.47
C THR A 407 10.44 -3.57 -29.39
N ASP A 408 10.18 -3.25 -30.65
CA ASP A 408 11.20 -2.91 -31.63
C ASP A 408 11.12 -1.44 -32.10
N ALA A 409 10.28 -0.62 -31.45
CA ALA A 409 10.08 0.79 -31.78
C ALA A 409 10.27 1.79 -30.61
N PRO A 410 10.56 3.08 -30.90
CA PRO A 410 10.48 4.16 -29.92
C PRO A 410 9.07 4.31 -29.33
N ALA A 411 8.96 4.94 -28.15
CA ALA A 411 7.67 5.27 -27.54
C ALA A 411 7.07 6.57 -28.12
N LYS A 412 5.84 6.51 -28.63
CA LYS A 412 5.02 7.65 -29.09
C LYS A 412 4.57 8.52 -27.93
N ASP A 413 4.32 7.87 -26.79
CA ASP A 413 3.85 8.42 -25.53
C ASP A 413 4.99 8.68 -24.54
N ALA A 414 6.14 9.16 -25.05
CA ALA A 414 7.34 9.43 -24.27
C ALA A 414 7.15 10.46 -23.14
N ASP A 415 6.11 11.30 -23.22
CA ASP A 415 5.68 12.24 -22.18
C ASP A 415 5.26 11.53 -20.88
N LEU A 416 4.83 10.26 -20.95
CA LEU A 416 4.48 9.44 -19.79
C LEU A 416 5.70 8.97 -18.97
N LYS A 417 6.94 9.25 -19.40
CA LYS A 417 8.17 8.79 -18.72
C LYS A 417 8.17 9.10 -17.22
N SER A 418 7.76 10.31 -16.84
CA SER A 418 7.73 10.74 -15.43
C SER A 418 6.69 9.98 -14.61
N THR A 419 5.50 9.74 -15.19
CA THR A 419 4.43 8.95 -14.58
C THR A 419 4.89 7.50 -14.36
N VAL A 420 5.46 6.90 -15.40
CA VAL A 420 6.00 5.53 -15.33
C VAL A 420 7.14 5.43 -14.31
N SER A 421 8.03 6.43 -14.24
CA SER A 421 9.08 6.47 -13.20
C SER A 421 8.49 6.54 -11.79
N ALA A 422 7.46 7.36 -11.56
CA ALA A 422 6.80 7.44 -10.26
C ALA A 422 6.12 6.12 -9.88
N LEU A 423 5.49 5.42 -10.84
CA LEU A 423 4.91 4.09 -10.63
C LEU A 423 5.98 3.04 -10.31
N ILE A 424 7.13 3.08 -10.98
CA ILE A 424 8.28 2.21 -10.66
C ILE A 424 8.77 2.45 -9.23
N GLU A 425 8.93 3.71 -8.81
CA GLU A 425 9.42 4.09 -7.47
C GLU A 425 8.47 3.62 -6.35
N SER A 426 7.17 3.82 -6.53
CA SER A 426 6.13 3.50 -5.55
C SER A 426 5.83 2.00 -5.49
N THR A 427 5.69 1.33 -6.63
CA THR A 427 5.47 -0.12 -6.67
C THR A 427 6.76 -0.90 -6.39
N LYS A 428 7.93 -0.28 -6.54
CA LYS A 428 9.25 -0.92 -6.46
C LYS A 428 9.41 -2.08 -7.44
N SER A 429 8.71 -2.03 -8.57
CA SER A 429 8.74 -3.06 -9.60
C SER A 429 9.96 -2.92 -10.49
N VAL A 430 10.48 -4.04 -10.97
CA VAL A 430 11.67 -4.13 -11.83
C VAL A 430 11.21 -4.30 -13.28
N VAL A 431 11.71 -3.46 -14.20
CA VAL A 431 11.26 -3.47 -15.60
C VAL A 431 12.44 -3.79 -16.52
N THR A 432 12.34 -4.94 -17.21
CA THR A 432 13.35 -5.39 -18.18
C THR A 432 12.82 -5.25 -19.60
N PHE A 433 13.55 -4.53 -20.44
CA PHE A 433 13.21 -4.27 -21.84
C PHE A 433 14.03 -5.16 -22.77
N MET A 434 13.33 -5.87 -23.65
CA MET A 434 13.88 -6.63 -24.78
C MET A 434 13.67 -5.81 -26.06
N LEU A 435 14.77 -5.29 -26.63
CA LEU A 435 14.75 -4.33 -27.75
C LEU A 435 15.43 -4.94 -28.98
N THR A 436 14.70 -5.19 -30.08
CA THR A 436 15.21 -6.02 -31.20
C THR A 436 15.65 -5.31 -32.49
N ASP A 437 15.28 -4.04 -32.72
CA ASP A 437 15.65 -3.28 -33.95
C ASP A 437 16.79 -2.25 -33.75
N VAL A 438 17.32 -2.09 -32.52
CA VAL A 438 18.38 -1.10 -32.21
C VAL A 438 19.66 -1.34 -33.02
N LEU A 439 20.00 -2.61 -33.29
CA LEU A 439 21.25 -3.00 -33.93
C LEU A 439 21.18 -2.92 -35.47
N ALA A 440 20.00 -2.95 -36.08
CA ALA A 440 19.83 -2.79 -37.53
C ALA A 440 20.13 -1.36 -37.99
N SER A 441 19.84 -0.36 -37.15
CA SER A 441 20.15 1.06 -37.42
C SER A 441 21.65 1.35 -37.58
N ARG A 442 22.56 0.54 -37.03
CA ARG A 442 24.03 0.78 -37.15
C ARG A 442 24.57 0.59 -38.57
N ARG A 443 23.84 -0.09 -39.46
CA ARG A 443 24.28 -0.34 -40.85
C ARG A 443 24.03 0.81 -41.82
N ARG A 444 23.21 1.81 -41.46
CA ARG A 444 22.99 3.00 -42.29
C ARG A 444 23.78 4.18 -41.72
N ARG A 445 24.85 4.62 -42.40
CA ARG A 445 25.54 5.88 -42.08
C ARG A 445 24.52 7.02 -42.23
N SER A 446 24.00 7.55 -41.13
CA SER A 446 23.27 8.81 -41.16
C SER A 446 24.26 9.98 -41.15
N VAL A 447 24.10 10.88 -42.10
CA VAL A 447 24.83 12.16 -42.17
C VAL A 447 24.53 12.99 -40.90
N PRO A 448 25.54 13.54 -40.19
CA PRO A 448 25.31 14.40 -39.04
C PRO A 448 24.71 15.75 -39.47
N GLY A 449 23.60 16.18 -38.86
CA GLY A 449 23.12 17.57 -38.97
C GLY A 449 21.68 17.80 -39.43
N GLN A 450 20.86 16.76 -39.60
CA GLN A 450 19.47 16.92 -40.09
C GLN A 450 18.43 16.21 -39.21
N TRP A 451 18.61 16.19 -37.88
CA TRP A 451 17.80 15.35 -36.97
C TRP A 451 16.85 16.14 -36.06
N ALA A 452 16.81 17.46 -36.17
CA ALA A 452 16.00 18.31 -35.28
C ALA A 452 14.67 18.80 -35.90
N ARG A 453 14.31 18.37 -37.11
CA ARG A 453 13.10 18.88 -37.80
C ARG A 453 12.19 17.83 -38.45
N ASP A 454 12.58 16.57 -38.50
CA ASP A 454 11.76 15.54 -39.11
C ASP A 454 11.74 14.29 -38.22
N GLY A 455 10.60 14.04 -37.56
CA GLY A 455 10.36 12.92 -36.65
C GLY A 455 10.24 11.58 -37.38
N SER A 456 11.00 11.37 -38.45
CA SER A 456 10.79 10.34 -39.47
C SER A 456 11.81 9.18 -39.41
N SER A 457 12.40 8.90 -38.23
CA SER A 457 13.25 7.70 -38.10
C SER A 457 12.40 6.43 -38.01
N ARG A 458 12.33 5.67 -39.11
CA ARG A 458 11.61 4.39 -39.25
C ARG A 458 12.17 3.20 -38.43
N ALA A 459 13.02 3.43 -37.43
CA ALA A 459 13.71 2.38 -36.68
C ALA A 459 14.13 2.88 -35.28
N MET A 460 14.24 1.97 -34.30
CA MET A 460 14.71 2.32 -32.94
C MET A 460 16.18 2.79 -32.99
N ASN A 461 16.42 4.09 -32.81
CA ASN A 461 17.78 4.64 -32.76
C ASN A 461 18.31 4.72 -31.31
N GLN A 462 19.62 4.96 -31.14
CA GLN A 462 20.25 4.97 -29.81
C GLN A 462 19.68 6.01 -28.84
N VAL A 463 19.21 7.16 -29.36
CA VAL A 463 18.62 8.23 -28.54
C VAL A 463 17.24 7.84 -28.06
N ALA A 464 16.41 7.25 -28.93
CA ALA A 464 15.10 6.72 -28.58
C ALA A 464 15.21 5.59 -27.54
N ALA A 465 16.18 4.68 -27.70
CA ALA A 465 16.42 3.59 -26.75
C ALA A 465 16.89 4.09 -25.37
N GLN A 466 17.43 5.32 -25.26
CA GLN A 466 17.86 5.88 -23.98
C GLN A 466 16.70 6.03 -23.00
N LEU A 467 15.49 6.30 -23.47
CA LEU A 467 14.30 6.36 -22.62
C LEU A 467 14.09 5.04 -21.88
N TYR A 468 14.15 3.91 -22.59
CA TYR A 468 14.00 2.58 -22.01
C TYR A 468 15.17 2.24 -21.08
N ARG A 469 16.40 2.63 -21.42
CA ARG A 469 17.57 2.46 -20.54
C ARG A 469 17.43 3.24 -19.23
N ASP A 470 16.88 4.45 -19.26
CA ASP A 470 16.65 5.25 -18.06
C ASP A 470 15.60 4.61 -17.15
N LEU A 471 14.51 4.08 -17.71
CA LEU A 471 13.47 3.37 -16.95
C LEU A 471 13.98 2.03 -16.40
N ALA A 472 14.77 1.29 -17.18
CA ALA A 472 15.46 0.09 -16.71
C ALA A 472 16.41 0.41 -15.55
N LYS A 473 17.19 1.51 -15.66
CA LYS A 473 18.07 1.99 -14.60
C LYS A 473 17.28 2.34 -13.32
N ALA A 474 16.20 3.11 -13.45
CA ALA A 474 15.38 3.54 -12.31
C ALA A 474 14.72 2.36 -11.58
N SER A 475 14.26 1.36 -12.34
CA SER A 475 13.62 0.14 -11.80
C SER A 475 14.60 -0.93 -11.32
N GLY A 476 15.90 -0.77 -11.61
CA GLY A 476 16.89 -1.83 -11.40
C GLY A 476 16.80 -2.98 -12.41
N GLY A 477 15.99 -2.85 -13.46
CA GLY A 477 15.88 -3.83 -14.53
C GLY A 477 17.03 -3.76 -15.54
N GLN A 478 16.83 -4.33 -16.72
CA GLN A 478 17.83 -4.38 -17.80
C GLN A 478 17.25 -3.80 -19.10
N ALA A 479 18.10 -3.20 -19.93
CA ALA A 479 17.75 -2.81 -21.30
C ALA A 479 18.62 -3.61 -22.27
N ILE A 480 18.06 -4.68 -22.80
CA ILE A 480 18.75 -5.68 -23.59
C ILE A 480 18.49 -5.37 -25.07
N ASP A 481 19.53 -4.87 -25.74
CA ASP A 481 19.54 -4.69 -27.19
C ASP A 481 19.98 -6.01 -27.82
N VAL A 482 19.10 -6.64 -28.58
CA VAL A 482 19.36 -7.96 -29.19
C VAL A 482 18.90 -7.96 -30.64
N THR A 483 19.31 -8.94 -31.43
CA THR A 483 18.74 -9.14 -32.76
C THR A 483 17.55 -10.10 -32.66
N LYS A 484 16.63 -10.08 -33.62
CA LYS A 484 15.51 -11.05 -33.65
C LYS A 484 15.99 -12.51 -33.62
N SER A 485 17.11 -12.82 -34.28
CA SER A 485 17.70 -14.16 -34.29
C SER A 485 18.35 -14.57 -32.96
N ASP A 486 18.81 -13.61 -32.16
CA ASP A 486 19.48 -13.88 -30.87
C ASP A 486 18.54 -13.70 -29.66
N LEU A 487 17.27 -13.35 -29.88
CA LEU A 487 16.31 -13.03 -28.81
C LEU A 487 16.11 -14.19 -27.84
N SER A 488 16.11 -15.44 -28.34
CA SER A 488 15.96 -16.64 -27.50
C SER A 488 17.10 -16.85 -26.51
N ALA A 489 18.31 -16.36 -26.82
CA ALA A 489 19.42 -16.38 -25.86
C ALA A 489 19.25 -15.29 -24.77
N ALA A 490 18.60 -14.16 -25.11
CA ALA A 490 18.33 -13.07 -24.17
C ALA A 490 17.16 -13.36 -23.22
N THR A 491 16.13 -14.09 -23.67
CA THR A 491 14.95 -14.41 -22.85
C THR A 491 15.26 -15.31 -21.65
N THR A 492 16.46 -15.91 -21.58
CA THR A 492 16.95 -16.63 -20.39
C THR A 492 17.00 -15.75 -19.12
N VAL A 493 17.07 -14.42 -19.24
CA VAL A 493 16.96 -13.49 -18.10
C VAL A 493 15.58 -13.57 -17.43
N ILE A 494 14.53 -13.85 -18.21
CA ILE A 494 13.15 -13.98 -17.71
C ILE A 494 13.04 -15.20 -16.80
N GLU A 495 13.68 -16.32 -17.17
CA GLU A 495 13.70 -17.51 -16.34
C GLU A 495 14.38 -17.26 -14.99
N ASP A 496 15.54 -16.59 -15.00
CA ASP A 496 16.33 -16.29 -13.81
C ASP A 496 15.54 -15.43 -12.80
N SER A 497 14.96 -14.32 -13.25
CA SER A 497 14.24 -13.39 -12.38
C SER A 497 12.85 -13.91 -11.99
N SER A 498 12.29 -14.84 -12.75
CA SER A 498 11.03 -15.50 -12.38
C SER A 498 11.21 -16.60 -11.32
N THR A 499 12.44 -16.90 -10.86
CA THR A 499 12.66 -17.88 -9.78
C THR A 499 12.27 -17.33 -8.40
N SER A 500 12.07 -18.20 -7.41
CA SER A 500 11.77 -17.77 -6.05
C SER A 500 12.99 -17.16 -5.36
N ALA A 501 12.74 -16.22 -4.44
CA ALA A 501 13.75 -15.64 -3.54
C ALA A 501 14.96 -15.00 -4.25
N VAL A 502 14.74 -14.41 -5.43
CA VAL A 502 15.77 -13.62 -6.12
C VAL A 502 16.09 -12.38 -5.29
N VAL A 503 17.38 -12.17 -5.05
CA VAL A 503 17.93 -11.01 -4.34
C VAL A 503 18.92 -10.29 -5.22
N ASN A 504 18.97 -8.96 -5.08
CA ASN A 504 19.96 -8.12 -5.74
C ASN A 504 21.15 -7.91 -4.78
N VAL A 505 22.33 -8.37 -5.19
CA VAL A 505 23.56 -8.30 -4.39
C VAL A 505 24.30 -7.00 -4.68
N PHE A 506 24.35 -6.63 -5.97
CA PHE A 506 25.05 -5.45 -6.45
C PHE A 506 24.51 -5.01 -7.81
N GLN A 507 24.41 -3.71 -8.01
CA GLN A 507 24.07 -3.15 -9.32
C GLN A 507 24.68 -1.77 -9.52
N VAL A 508 25.16 -1.52 -10.73
CA VAL A 508 25.70 -0.23 -11.19
C VAL A 508 25.36 0.02 -12.66
N VAL A 509 25.13 1.30 -12.99
CA VAL A 509 25.05 1.78 -14.37
C VAL A 509 26.05 2.91 -14.56
N SER A 510 27.06 2.71 -15.40
CA SER A 510 28.03 3.74 -15.76
C SER A 510 27.57 4.46 -17.03
N ASN A 511 27.17 5.72 -16.91
CA ASN A 511 26.84 6.58 -18.04
C ASN A 511 27.26 8.05 -17.74
N PRO A 512 28.29 8.61 -18.39
CA PRO A 512 29.10 8.00 -19.46
C PRO A 512 29.92 6.78 -18.97
N GLY A 513 30.37 5.94 -19.90
CA GLY A 513 31.20 4.79 -19.58
C GLY A 513 32.61 5.20 -19.17
N LYS A 514 33.17 4.53 -18.16
CA LYS A 514 34.58 4.65 -17.78
C LYS A 514 35.09 3.28 -17.30
N PRO A 515 36.38 2.95 -17.51
CA PRO A 515 36.99 1.78 -16.88
C PRO A 515 36.88 1.91 -15.36
N ASP A 516 36.37 0.87 -14.70
CA ASP A 516 36.12 0.90 -13.26
C ASP A 516 36.12 -0.52 -12.66
N LYS A 517 36.30 -0.58 -11.34
CA LYS A 517 36.34 -1.82 -10.57
C LYS A 517 35.24 -1.83 -9.53
N PHE A 518 34.50 -2.93 -9.48
CA PHE A 518 33.36 -3.08 -8.59
C PHE A 518 33.53 -4.26 -7.66
N ASN A 519 33.33 -4.00 -6.36
CA ASN A 519 33.43 -5.01 -5.32
C ASN A 519 32.06 -5.30 -4.72
N PHE A 520 31.78 -6.57 -4.44
CA PHE A 520 30.58 -7.00 -3.74
C PHE A 520 30.85 -8.23 -2.89
N THR A 521 30.09 -8.38 -1.81
CA THR A 521 30.25 -9.49 -0.87
C THR A 521 29.18 -10.55 -1.11
N VAL A 522 29.62 -11.80 -1.23
CA VAL A 522 28.75 -12.99 -1.37
C VAL A 522 28.80 -13.80 -0.09
N ASP A 523 27.67 -13.94 0.58
CA ASP A 523 27.54 -14.73 1.81
C ASP A 523 27.04 -16.15 1.54
N GLY A 524 27.16 -17.03 2.53
CA GLY A 524 26.83 -18.45 2.41
C GLY A 524 25.35 -18.77 2.18
N SER A 525 24.44 -17.80 2.34
CA SER A 525 23.02 -18.02 2.05
C SER A 525 22.66 -17.89 0.56
N ILE A 526 23.56 -17.30 -0.27
CA ILE A 526 23.30 -17.08 -1.69
C ILE A 526 23.55 -18.36 -2.49
N LYS A 527 22.58 -18.73 -3.33
CA LYS A 527 22.68 -19.82 -4.31
C LYS A 527 22.40 -19.32 -5.71
N ASN A 528 22.78 -20.09 -6.74
CA ASN A 528 22.45 -19.84 -8.15
C ASN A 528 22.77 -18.40 -8.61
N MET A 529 23.99 -17.94 -8.33
CA MET A 529 24.39 -16.57 -8.63
C MET A 529 24.56 -16.34 -10.13
N THR A 530 24.03 -15.21 -10.61
CA THR A 530 24.10 -14.80 -12.02
C THR A 530 24.53 -13.33 -12.11
N ILE A 531 25.46 -13.03 -13.02
CA ILE A 531 25.88 -11.67 -13.35
C ILE A 531 25.37 -11.32 -14.75
N TYR A 532 24.73 -10.16 -14.87
CA TYR A 532 24.43 -9.53 -16.14
C TYR A 532 25.37 -8.36 -16.36
N ILE A 533 26.03 -8.33 -17.51
CA ILE A 533 26.82 -7.19 -17.96
C ILE A 533 26.23 -6.75 -19.30
N THR A 534 25.64 -5.57 -19.36
CA THR A 534 25.13 -4.99 -20.62
C THR A 534 26.07 -3.90 -21.11
N GLY A 535 26.53 -3.97 -22.35
CA GLY A 535 27.38 -2.94 -22.93
C GLY A 535 27.68 -3.19 -24.40
N THR A 536 28.45 -2.28 -25.01
CA THR A 536 28.88 -2.45 -26.41
C THR A 536 29.73 -3.69 -26.60
N SER A 537 29.79 -4.23 -27.82
CA SER A 537 30.59 -5.43 -28.13
C SER A 537 32.09 -5.29 -27.87
N SER A 538 32.62 -4.06 -27.79
CA SER A 538 34.01 -3.78 -27.43
C SER A 538 34.30 -3.81 -25.92
N LEU A 539 33.27 -3.96 -25.08
CA LEU A 539 33.43 -4.04 -23.64
C LEU A 539 34.19 -5.32 -23.27
N THR A 540 35.18 -5.18 -22.41
CA THR A 540 35.93 -6.31 -21.83
C THR A 540 35.82 -6.24 -20.32
N PHE A 541 35.91 -7.39 -19.66
CA PHE A 541 35.88 -7.46 -18.21
C PHE A 541 36.67 -8.66 -17.69
N ASN A 542 37.10 -8.59 -16.43
CA ASN A 542 37.64 -9.70 -15.67
C ASN A 542 36.84 -9.87 -14.37
N ILE A 543 36.49 -11.11 -14.04
CA ILE A 543 35.88 -11.45 -12.75
C ILE A 543 36.92 -12.15 -11.88
N SER A 544 36.96 -11.81 -10.59
CA SER A 544 37.90 -12.37 -9.63
C SER A 544 37.15 -12.85 -8.39
N SER A 545 37.42 -14.10 -8.00
CA SER A 545 36.82 -14.73 -6.82
C SER A 545 37.59 -14.40 -5.54
N PRO A 546 36.99 -14.61 -4.36
CA PRO A 546 37.67 -14.46 -3.07
C PRO A 546 38.92 -15.36 -2.93
N SER A 547 38.99 -16.46 -3.68
CA SER A 547 40.12 -17.40 -3.68
C SER A 547 41.32 -16.94 -4.53
N GLY A 548 41.20 -15.81 -5.24
CA GLY A 548 42.22 -15.30 -6.14
C GLY A 548 42.17 -15.86 -7.57
N ALA A 549 41.29 -16.83 -7.85
CA ALA A 549 41.03 -17.25 -9.24
C ALA A 549 40.37 -16.10 -10.02
N SER A 550 40.68 -15.99 -11.32
CA SER A 550 40.15 -14.96 -12.22
C SER A 550 39.74 -15.55 -13.58
N GLN A 551 38.75 -14.93 -14.23
CA GLN A 551 38.27 -15.30 -15.56
C GLN A 551 37.99 -14.05 -16.40
N SER A 552 38.53 -14.01 -17.62
CA SER A 552 38.34 -12.90 -18.57
C SER A 552 37.11 -13.07 -19.44
N SER A 553 36.63 -11.97 -20.00
CA SER A 553 35.49 -11.92 -20.93
C SER A 553 35.71 -12.67 -22.24
N SER A 554 36.94 -13.13 -22.54
CA SER A 554 37.26 -13.97 -23.70
C SER A 554 36.98 -15.46 -23.47
N VAL A 555 36.77 -15.89 -22.22
CA VAL A 555 36.53 -17.29 -21.85
C VAL A 555 35.04 -17.51 -21.64
N SER A 556 34.39 -18.21 -22.57
CA SER A 556 32.94 -18.48 -22.53
C SER A 556 32.54 -19.51 -21.47
N SER A 557 33.42 -20.43 -21.10
CA SER A 557 33.21 -21.34 -19.96
C SER A 557 34.56 -21.55 -19.29
N GLY A 558 34.68 -21.09 -18.05
CA GLY A 558 35.94 -21.10 -17.30
C GLY A 558 35.74 -21.58 -15.87
N PRO A 559 36.77 -21.44 -15.02
CA PRO A 559 36.73 -21.95 -13.65
C PRO A 559 35.71 -21.22 -12.75
N LEU A 560 35.31 -20.00 -13.11
CA LEU A 560 34.42 -19.18 -12.28
C LEU A 560 32.99 -19.14 -12.79
N ALA A 561 32.79 -19.17 -14.11
CA ALA A 561 31.45 -19.06 -14.70
C ALA A 561 31.35 -19.63 -16.12
N ALA A 562 30.12 -20.02 -16.47
CA ALA A 562 29.69 -20.19 -17.85
C ALA A 562 28.98 -18.92 -18.35
N MET A 563 29.39 -18.41 -19.51
CA MET A 563 28.93 -17.15 -20.10
C MET A 563 28.20 -17.38 -21.42
N THR A 564 27.02 -16.77 -21.55
CA THR A 564 26.30 -16.62 -22.82
C THR A 564 26.27 -15.15 -23.24
N THR A 565 26.14 -14.93 -24.55
CA THR A 565 26.11 -13.59 -25.16
C THR A 565 24.89 -13.48 -26.06
N ALA A 566 24.10 -12.40 -25.87
CA ALA A 566 22.96 -12.08 -26.72
C ALA A 566 22.93 -10.56 -26.93
N GLY A 567 23.27 -10.11 -28.15
CA GLY A 567 23.39 -8.68 -28.44
C GLY A 567 24.34 -7.93 -27.49
N ASN A 568 23.81 -6.95 -26.75
CA ASN A 568 24.57 -6.18 -25.75
C ASN A 568 24.71 -6.90 -24.39
N LEU A 569 24.02 -8.01 -24.16
CA LEU A 569 24.05 -8.75 -22.89
C LEU A 569 25.19 -9.78 -22.87
N ARG A 570 25.89 -9.84 -21.74
CA ARG A 570 26.74 -10.94 -21.30
C ARG A 570 26.12 -11.49 -20.02
N ARG A 571 25.67 -12.73 -20.04
CA ARG A 571 25.06 -13.42 -18.90
C ARG A 571 26.04 -14.46 -18.38
N LEU A 572 26.48 -14.34 -17.14
CA LEU A 572 27.44 -15.24 -16.50
C LEU A 572 26.73 -15.99 -15.38
N ARG A 573 26.66 -17.32 -15.48
CA ARG A 573 26.20 -18.20 -14.41
C ARG A 573 27.40 -18.71 -13.64
N LEU A 574 27.56 -18.30 -12.39
CA LEU A 574 28.74 -18.64 -11.62
C LEU A 574 28.70 -20.07 -11.09
N HIS A 575 29.88 -20.68 -10.99
CA HIS A 575 30.14 -21.88 -10.23
C HIS A 575 30.39 -21.50 -8.76
N SER A 576 29.42 -20.84 -8.14
CA SER A 576 29.61 -20.14 -6.86
C SER A 576 29.53 -21.04 -5.62
N ASP A 577 29.32 -22.35 -5.78
CA ASP A 577 29.21 -23.27 -4.65
C ASP A 577 30.48 -23.20 -3.80
N ASN A 578 30.34 -22.73 -2.56
CA ASN A 578 31.40 -22.52 -1.56
C ASN A 578 32.41 -21.38 -1.83
N GLN A 579 32.11 -20.40 -2.68
CA GLN A 579 32.96 -19.21 -2.88
C GLN A 579 32.40 -17.94 -2.21
N THR A 580 32.27 -17.98 -0.88
CA THR A 580 31.84 -16.83 -0.06
C THR A 580 32.98 -15.84 0.14
N GLY A 581 32.66 -14.54 0.18
CA GLY A 581 33.61 -13.46 0.44
C GLY A 581 33.52 -12.32 -0.58
N LEU A 582 34.61 -11.58 -0.70
CA LEU A 582 34.70 -10.42 -1.58
C LEU A 582 35.00 -10.83 -3.03
N TRP A 583 34.09 -10.50 -3.93
CA TRP A 583 34.24 -10.64 -5.38
C TRP A 583 34.56 -9.29 -6.01
N GLU A 584 35.35 -9.30 -7.09
CA GLU A 584 35.69 -8.13 -7.89
C GLU A 584 35.29 -8.35 -9.35
N ILE A 585 34.72 -7.31 -9.98
CA ILE A 585 34.52 -7.22 -11.43
C ILE A 585 35.26 -5.97 -11.93
N ASP A 586 36.26 -6.18 -12.77
CA ASP A 586 37.02 -5.12 -13.45
C ASP A 586 36.44 -4.96 -14.85
N VAL A 587 35.76 -3.84 -15.13
CA VAL A 587 35.13 -3.54 -16.43
C VAL A 587 35.96 -2.50 -17.15
N ASN A 588 36.37 -2.81 -18.38
CA ASN A 588 37.10 -1.90 -19.25
C ASN A 588 36.22 -1.49 -20.45
N SER A 589 35.59 -0.32 -20.33
CA SER A 589 34.79 0.30 -21.39
C SER A 589 34.66 1.82 -21.19
N ASN A 590 34.87 2.59 -22.25
CA ASN A 590 34.54 4.02 -22.32
C ASN A 590 33.10 4.28 -22.81
N ASN A 591 32.42 3.25 -23.31
CA ASN A 591 31.00 3.31 -23.67
C ASN A 591 30.13 2.96 -22.46
N PRO A 592 28.90 3.47 -22.36
CA PRO A 592 28.01 3.13 -21.26
C PRO A 592 27.82 1.62 -21.08
N TYR A 593 27.74 1.20 -19.82
CA TYR A 593 27.51 -0.20 -19.45
C TYR A 593 26.75 -0.31 -18.13
N SER A 594 26.21 -1.50 -17.86
CA SER A 594 25.67 -1.84 -16.56
C SER A 594 26.20 -3.20 -16.10
N VAL A 595 26.29 -3.36 -14.78
CA VAL A 595 26.59 -4.63 -14.12
C VAL A 595 25.50 -4.87 -13.08
N LYS A 596 24.87 -6.04 -13.10
CA LYS A 596 23.90 -6.48 -12.10
C LYS A 596 24.23 -7.88 -11.63
N VAL A 597 24.27 -8.09 -10.32
CA VAL A 597 24.58 -9.36 -9.66
C VAL A 597 23.37 -9.78 -8.85
N ILE A 598 22.80 -10.93 -9.22
CA ILE A 598 21.65 -11.51 -8.53
C ILE A 598 21.97 -12.92 -8.03
N GLY A 599 21.19 -13.40 -7.07
CA GLY A 599 21.20 -14.80 -6.64
C GLY A 599 19.92 -15.14 -5.89
N GLN A 600 19.83 -16.35 -5.34
CA GLN A 600 18.70 -16.80 -4.54
C GLN A 600 19.09 -16.85 -3.06
N SER A 601 18.33 -16.18 -2.19
CA SER A 601 18.58 -16.15 -0.74
C SER A 601 17.30 -15.81 0.02
N SER A 602 17.13 -16.38 1.21
CA SER A 602 16.09 -15.97 2.16
C SER A 602 16.43 -14.66 2.88
N VAL A 603 17.69 -14.23 2.84
CA VAL A 603 18.16 -12.97 3.40
C VAL A 603 17.99 -11.86 2.35
N ASN A 604 17.00 -11.00 2.59
CA ASN A 604 16.69 -9.82 1.80
C ASN A 604 16.13 -8.73 2.75
N PHE A 605 15.63 -7.63 2.19
CA PHE A 605 14.99 -6.58 2.96
C PHE A 605 13.89 -5.89 2.15
N ILE A 606 12.92 -5.33 2.87
CA ILE A 606 11.99 -4.33 2.35
C ILE A 606 12.33 -2.97 2.96
N TYR A 607 11.98 -1.90 2.27
CA TYR A 607 12.22 -0.55 2.76
C TYR A 607 11.04 0.37 2.43
N ASN A 608 10.71 1.33 3.30
CA ASN A 608 9.67 2.33 3.07
C ASN A 608 10.16 3.69 3.57
N LEU A 609 9.94 4.75 2.78
CA LEU A 609 10.20 6.10 3.27
C LEU A 609 9.15 6.43 4.33
N VAL A 610 9.61 6.95 5.46
CA VAL A 610 8.74 7.33 6.57
C VAL A 610 9.13 8.72 7.06
N GLU A 611 8.16 9.45 7.55
CA GLU A 611 8.40 10.76 8.15
C GLU A 611 7.91 10.79 9.59
N PRO A 612 8.72 11.37 10.50
CA PRO A 612 8.26 11.59 11.85
C PRO A 612 7.14 12.64 11.81
N HIS A 613 6.06 12.40 12.56
CA HIS A 613 5.07 13.44 12.77
C HIS A 613 5.60 14.47 13.78
N GLU A 614 5.86 15.71 13.33
CA GLU A 614 6.13 16.83 14.25
C GLU A 614 4.82 17.31 14.87
N GLY A 615 4.54 16.86 16.10
CA GLY A 615 3.36 17.28 16.85
C GLY A 615 2.89 16.26 17.87
N THR A 616 1.58 16.29 18.13
CA THR A 616 0.74 15.43 18.98
C THR A 616 1.06 13.92 18.98
N HIS A 617 1.72 13.43 17.91
CA HIS A 617 1.94 12.03 17.58
C HIS A 617 3.44 11.71 17.49
N GLY A 618 4.13 11.49 18.61
CA GLY A 618 5.52 11.01 18.57
C GLY A 618 5.60 9.61 17.93
N ASP A 619 5.54 9.53 16.60
CA ASP A 619 5.58 8.33 15.78
C ASP A 619 5.88 8.68 14.30
N TYR A 620 5.84 7.68 13.41
CA TYR A 620 6.12 7.76 11.99
C TYR A 620 4.88 7.49 11.13
N SER A 621 4.81 8.10 9.96
CA SER A 621 3.87 7.72 8.89
C SER A 621 4.61 7.33 7.63
N LEU A 622 3.93 6.62 6.73
CA LEU A 622 4.43 6.43 5.38
C LEU A 622 4.59 7.81 4.73
N LYS A 623 5.78 8.10 4.21
CA LYS A 623 6.02 9.33 3.46
C LYS A 623 5.62 9.11 2.01
N GLU A 624 4.62 9.85 1.57
CA GLU A 624 4.26 9.91 0.16
C GLU A 624 5.26 10.79 -0.62
N GLY A 625 5.70 10.28 -1.77
CA GLY A 625 6.62 10.98 -2.66
C GLY A 625 8.10 10.88 -2.29
N ARG A 626 8.88 11.82 -2.83
CA ARG A 626 10.35 11.78 -2.85
C ARG A 626 10.95 12.51 -1.65
N PRO A 627 12.11 12.04 -1.12
CA PRO A 627 12.86 12.79 -0.11
C PRO A 627 13.43 14.08 -0.69
N LEU A 628 13.64 15.10 0.15
CA LEU A 628 14.17 16.39 -0.29
C LEU A 628 15.70 16.36 -0.41
N THR A 629 16.24 16.86 -1.53
CA THR A 629 17.69 17.06 -1.69
C THR A 629 18.22 18.03 -0.62
N GLY A 630 19.30 17.65 0.05
CA GLY A 630 19.91 18.38 1.15
C GLY A 630 19.10 18.37 2.45
N GLY A 631 17.94 17.70 2.47
CA GLY A 631 17.09 17.55 3.65
C GLY A 631 17.36 16.26 4.40
N ASN A 632 16.59 16.05 5.47
CA ASN A 632 16.57 14.80 6.20
C ASN A 632 15.56 13.83 5.58
N ALA A 633 15.85 12.53 5.63
CA ALA A 633 14.85 11.49 5.37
C ALA A 633 15.02 10.33 6.34
N THR A 634 13.90 9.68 6.69
CA THR A 634 13.93 8.43 7.43
C THR A 634 13.41 7.30 6.56
N VAL A 635 14.05 6.14 6.62
CA VAL A 635 13.68 4.92 5.92
C VAL A 635 13.43 3.84 6.96
N LEU A 636 12.24 3.23 6.94
CA LEU A 636 11.98 1.99 7.66
C LEU A 636 12.51 0.83 6.83
N VAL A 637 13.49 0.09 7.36
CA VAL A 637 14.06 -1.12 6.76
C VAL A 637 13.60 -2.33 7.57
N THR A 638 13.05 -3.35 6.91
CA THR A 638 12.68 -4.63 7.54
C THR A 638 13.46 -5.74 6.88
N VAL A 639 14.23 -6.47 7.66
CA VAL A 639 15.04 -7.60 7.19
C VAL A 639 14.22 -8.88 7.18
N THR A 640 14.37 -9.71 6.16
CA THR A 640 13.55 -10.90 5.94
C THR A 640 14.10 -12.18 6.58
N SER A 641 15.01 -12.04 7.56
CA SER A 641 15.67 -13.17 8.19
C SER A 641 16.10 -12.85 9.63
N ASP A 642 15.67 -13.69 10.56
CA ASP A 642 16.05 -13.64 11.98
C ASP A 642 17.53 -14.03 12.22
N ALA A 643 18.19 -14.63 11.22
CA ALA A 643 19.56 -15.13 11.36
C ALA A 643 20.63 -14.03 11.29
N VAL A 644 20.29 -12.85 10.75
CA VAL A 644 21.25 -11.81 10.42
C VAL A 644 20.99 -10.52 11.19
N LYS A 645 22.05 -9.77 11.48
CA LYS A 645 21.97 -8.43 12.06
C LYS A 645 22.56 -7.41 11.11
N ILE A 646 21.85 -6.31 10.90
CA ILE A 646 22.32 -5.17 10.12
C ILE A 646 23.30 -4.36 10.94
N THR A 647 24.42 -4.01 10.31
CA THR A 647 25.45 -3.15 10.91
C THR A 647 25.56 -1.82 10.19
N GLU A 648 25.11 -1.75 8.93
CA GLU A 648 25.24 -0.56 8.10
C GLU A 648 24.12 -0.50 7.06
N VAL A 649 23.55 0.68 6.88
CA VAL A 649 22.63 1.00 5.78
C VAL A 649 23.12 2.28 5.13
N THR A 650 23.30 2.28 3.81
CA THR A 650 23.81 3.42 3.05
C THR A 650 22.92 3.80 1.89
N LEU A 651 22.89 5.09 1.56
CA LEU A 651 22.49 5.56 0.23
C LEU A 651 23.72 5.44 -0.67
N TYR A 652 23.64 4.52 -1.61
CA TYR A 652 24.71 4.24 -2.57
C TYR A 652 24.37 4.92 -3.90
N ASP A 653 25.21 5.86 -4.34
CA ASP A 653 25.21 6.29 -5.73
C ASP A 653 26.18 5.40 -6.52
N SER A 654 25.73 4.90 -7.66
CA SER A 654 26.53 4.05 -8.54
C SER A 654 27.27 4.85 -9.62
N SER A 655 26.97 6.14 -9.77
CA SER A 655 27.59 7.07 -10.72
C SER A 655 28.78 7.86 -10.14
N GLY A 656 28.95 7.86 -8.80
CA GLY A 656 30.07 8.46 -8.07
C GLY A 656 30.39 7.69 -6.78
N PRO A 657 31.53 7.94 -6.11
CA PRO A 657 31.93 7.22 -4.89
C PRO A 657 31.20 7.70 -3.62
N THR A 658 30.09 8.42 -3.75
CA THR A 658 29.35 8.97 -2.62
C THR A 658 28.49 7.89 -1.99
N GLU A 659 28.91 7.42 -0.81
CA GLU A 659 28.08 6.62 0.09
C GLU A 659 27.70 7.48 1.30
N VAL A 660 26.41 7.66 1.53
CA VAL A 660 25.91 8.32 2.76
C VAL A 660 25.46 7.24 3.73
N ILE A 661 26.11 7.19 4.89
CA ILE A 661 25.79 6.23 5.94
C ILE A 661 24.61 6.77 6.75
N GLY A 662 23.59 5.94 6.94
CA GLY A 662 22.43 6.26 7.76
C GLY A 662 22.64 5.94 9.23
N THR A 663 22.01 6.70 10.12
CA THR A 663 21.98 6.40 11.55
C THR A 663 20.91 5.35 11.83
N LEU A 664 21.32 4.23 12.42
CA LEU A 664 20.45 3.09 12.70
C LEU A 664 19.79 3.24 14.07
N LEU A 665 18.47 3.14 14.11
CA LEU A 665 17.64 3.04 15.31
C LEU A 665 16.89 1.71 15.26
N PRO A 666 17.49 0.62 15.80
CA PRO A 666 16.86 -0.70 15.81
C PRO A 666 15.49 -0.67 16.49
N GLN A 667 14.55 -1.39 15.91
CA GLN A 667 13.20 -1.61 16.42
C GLN A 667 13.00 -3.11 16.60
N ASP A 668 11.86 -3.50 17.17
CA ASP A 668 11.55 -4.91 17.36
C ASP A 668 11.36 -5.66 16.02
N ASP A 669 11.59 -6.97 16.06
CA ASP A 669 11.33 -7.92 14.98
C ASP A 669 11.98 -7.60 13.62
N GLY A 670 13.26 -7.24 13.64
CA GLY A 670 14.04 -7.02 12.41
C GLY A 670 13.74 -5.71 11.67
N ASN A 671 12.93 -4.83 12.27
CA ASN A 671 12.69 -3.48 11.78
C ASN A 671 13.80 -2.53 12.26
N ILE A 672 14.19 -1.58 11.41
CA ILE A 672 15.21 -0.58 11.72
C ILE A 672 14.78 0.73 11.09
N LEU A 673 14.68 1.78 11.91
CA LEU A 673 14.55 3.14 11.41
C LEU A 673 15.94 3.65 11.06
N VAL A 674 16.10 4.13 9.83
CA VAL A 674 17.38 4.62 9.31
C VAL A 674 17.21 6.08 8.94
N THR A 675 17.90 6.98 9.65
CA THR A 675 17.83 8.42 9.39
C THR A 675 19.06 8.90 8.65
N PHE A 676 18.84 9.62 7.56
CA PHE A 676 19.84 10.33 6.77
C PHE A 676 19.63 11.82 6.98
N THR A 677 20.68 12.54 7.39
CA THR A 677 20.62 13.98 7.70
C THR A 677 21.00 14.88 6.52
N ASP A 678 21.46 14.29 5.42
CA ASP A 678 21.81 14.99 4.20
C ASP A 678 21.58 14.06 3.01
N ILE A 679 20.43 14.24 2.34
CA ILE A 679 20.10 13.47 1.14
C ILE A 679 20.84 14.05 -0.06
N PRO A 680 21.75 13.30 -0.71
CA PRO A 680 22.52 13.81 -1.84
C PRO A 680 21.66 14.27 -3.01
N ALA A 681 22.21 15.16 -3.83
CA ALA A 681 21.69 15.38 -5.17
C ALA A 681 22.05 14.18 -6.07
N GLY A 682 21.07 13.65 -6.81
CA GLY A 682 21.25 12.49 -7.68
C GLY A 682 20.43 11.28 -7.23
N ASP A 683 20.34 10.27 -8.09
CA ASP A 683 19.58 9.06 -7.83
C ASP A 683 20.43 8.05 -7.06
N PHE A 684 19.88 7.44 -6.01
CA PHE A 684 20.60 6.51 -5.14
C PHE A 684 19.82 5.22 -4.93
N VAL A 685 20.50 4.17 -4.48
CA VAL A 685 19.88 2.90 -4.07
C VAL A 685 20.23 2.62 -2.61
N LEU A 686 19.29 2.00 -1.88
CA LEU A 686 19.59 1.57 -0.52
C LEU A 686 20.48 0.33 -0.55
N ARG A 687 21.58 0.35 0.18
CA ARG A 687 22.45 -0.81 0.38
C ARG A 687 22.49 -1.15 1.86
N ILE A 688 22.40 -2.44 2.16
CA ILE A 688 22.53 -2.94 3.52
C ILE A 688 23.75 -3.86 3.62
N LYS A 689 24.44 -3.77 4.76
CA LYS A 689 25.49 -4.72 5.15
C LYS A 689 25.25 -5.18 6.58
N GLY A 690 25.67 -6.40 6.86
CA GLY A 690 25.52 -6.99 8.18
C GLY A 690 26.32 -8.28 8.31
N GLY A 691 26.03 -9.04 9.36
CA GLY A 691 26.61 -10.36 9.56
C GLY A 691 25.76 -11.25 10.46
N ASP A 692 26.29 -12.41 10.81
CA ASP A 692 25.58 -13.38 11.66
C ASP A 692 25.23 -12.82 13.04
N SER A 693 24.02 -13.13 13.49
CA SER A 693 23.48 -12.73 14.80
C SER A 693 24.27 -13.28 16.00
N THR A 694 25.05 -14.36 15.82
CA THR A 694 25.71 -15.10 16.92
C THR A 694 27.14 -14.61 17.27
N GLY A 695 27.68 -13.61 16.57
CA GLY A 695 28.91 -12.92 16.98
C GLY A 695 30.19 -13.76 17.03
N SER A 696 30.22 -14.96 16.42
CA SER A 696 31.43 -15.79 16.40
C SER A 696 32.54 -15.14 15.56
N ARG A 697 33.66 -14.80 16.21
CA ARG A 697 34.83 -14.12 15.62
C ARG A 697 35.66 -14.97 14.65
N SER A 698 35.22 -16.18 14.29
CA SER A 698 36.09 -17.13 13.56
C SER A 698 35.98 -17.06 12.03
N THR A 699 34.91 -16.49 11.47
CA THR A 699 34.81 -16.07 10.06
C THR A 699 33.84 -14.89 10.02
N THR A 700 34.25 -13.73 9.50
CA THR A 700 33.29 -12.63 9.26
C THR A 700 32.37 -13.04 8.13
N ASN A 701 31.28 -13.73 8.45
CA ASN A 701 30.18 -14.03 7.54
C ASN A 701 29.39 -12.73 7.30
N SER A 702 30.02 -11.76 6.65
CA SER A 702 29.37 -10.52 6.26
C SER A 702 28.50 -10.78 5.03
N PHE A 703 27.37 -10.09 4.97
CA PHE A 703 26.50 -10.10 3.80
C PHE A 703 26.26 -8.68 3.29
N GLN A 704 25.89 -8.60 2.02
CA GLN A 704 25.48 -7.37 1.36
C GLN A 704 24.21 -7.62 0.55
N ARG A 705 23.24 -6.72 0.64
CA ARG A 705 22.11 -6.65 -0.30
C ARG A 705 21.92 -5.21 -0.76
N GLN A 706 21.35 -5.05 -1.94
CA GLN A 706 21.07 -3.75 -2.52
C GLN A 706 19.62 -3.71 -3.02
N ALA A 707 18.93 -2.60 -2.80
CA ALA A 707 17.61 -2.38 -3.39
C ALA A 707 17.74 -2.37 -4.92
N SER A 708 16.75 -2.95 -5.60
CA SER A 708 16.72 -2.93 -7.06
C SER A 708 16.36 -1.53 -7.58
N THR A 709 15.34 -0.90 -7.00
CA THR A 709 14.82 0.39 -7.43
C THR A 709 15.59 1.57 -6.86
N GLN A 710 15.74 2.61 -7.68
CA GLN A 710 16.35 3.88 -7.28
C GLN A 710 15.37 4.72 -6.46
N ILE A 711 15.90 5.40 -5.46
CA ILE A 711 15.25 6.47 -4.75
C ILE A 711 15.74 7.77 -5.39
N LYS A 712 14.78 8.53 -5.92
CA LYS A 712 15.03 9.82 -6.54
C LYS A 712 14.66 10.93 -5.57
N PRO A 713 15.57 11.87 -5.26
CA PRO A 713 15.23 13.02 -4.44
C PRO A 713 14.53 14.11 -5.26
N SER A 714 13.85 15.02 -4.56
CA SER A 714 13.22 16.21 -5.13
C SER A 714 13.85 17.47 -4.55
N SER A 715 14.02 18.51 -5.38
CA SER A 715 14.38 19.85 -4.91
C SER A 715 13.16 20.69 -4.48
N ILE A 716 11.95 20.18 -4.71
CA ILE A 716 10.69 20.86 -4.42
C ILE A 716 9.87 19.98 -3.47
N SER A 717 9.35 20.59 -2.41
CA SER A 717 8.32 20.02 -1.55
C SER A 717 6.99 20.70 -1.84
N VAL A 718 5.94 19.93 -2.06
CA VAL A 718 4.56 20.44 -2.09
C VAL A 718 3.91 19.98 -0.79
N THR A 719 3.53 20.92 0.06
CA THR A 719 2.77 20.64 1.28
C THR A 719 1.34 21.12 1.07
N VAL A 720 0.36 20.24 1.31
CA VAL A 720 -1.04 20.65 1.34
C VAL A 720 -1.27 21.30 2.70
N THR A 721 -1.60 22.59 2.72
CA THR A 721 -1.80 23.35 3.96
C THR A 721 -3.27 23.47 4.37
N ASP A 722 -4.19 22.89 3.60
CA ASP A 722 -5.62 22.98 3.83
C ASP A 722 -6.14 21.81 4.67
N VAL A 723 -6.35 22.08 5.96
CA VAL A 723 -6.91 21.16 6.96
C VAL A 723 -8.26 21.66 7.50
N THR A 724 -8.82 22.68 6.85
CA THR A 724 -10.01 23.37 7.34
C THR A 724 -11.26 22.78 6.71
N ARG A 725 -12.21 22.33 7.53
CA ARG A 725 -13.50 21.82 7.02
C ARG A 725 -14.29 22.92 6.29
N PRO A 726 -15.08 22.54 5.27
CA PRO A 726 -16.07 23.42 4.67
C PRO A 726 -17.01 24.06 5.70
N VAL A 727 -17.36 25.31 5.45
CA VAL A 727 -18.36 26.08 6.20
C VAL A 727 -19.71 25.92 5.51
N CYS A 728 -20.75 25.65 6.30
CA CYS A 728 -22.14 25.67 5.84
C CYS A 728 -22.96 26.64 6.68
N ASP A 729 -23.42 27.72 6.05
CA ASP A 729 -24.27 28.73 6.66
C ASP A 729 -25.67 28.62 6.08
N VAL A 730 -26.62 28.13 6.89
CA VAL A 730 -28.03 28.07 6.50
C VAL A 730 -28.58 29.50 6.42
N VAL A 731 -28.87 29.94 5.20
CA VAL A 731 -29.34 31.30 4.89
C VAL A 731 -30.82 31.44 5.18
N SER A 732 -31.62 30.45 4.78
CA SER A 732 -33.07 30.48 5.01
C SER A 732 -33.67 29.08 5.04
N THR A 733 -34.77 28.96 5.78
CA THR A 733 -35.68 27.83 5.72
C THR A 733 -37.07 28.38 5.43
N THR A 734 -37.71 27.89 4.38
CA THR A 734 -39.01 28.37 3.88
C THR A 734 -40.04 27.25 3.87
N GLY A 735 -41.32 27.59 3.95
CA GLY A 735 -42.41 26.63 4.06
C GLY A 735 -42.93 26.46 5.49
N ASN A 736 -44.20 26.08 5.62
CA ASN A 736 -44.87 25.89 6.90
C ASN A 736 -45.54 24.52 6.94
N CYS A 737 -44.99 23.60 7.73
CA CYS A 737 -45.50 22.23 7.89
C CYS A 737 -46.54 22.12 9.02
N SER A 738 -47.49 23.05 9.04
CA SER A 738 -48.59 23.08 10.02
C SER A 738 -49.86 22.32 9.56
N SER A 739 -49.89 21.83 8.32
CA SER A 739 -51.00 21.04 7.76
C SER A 739 -51.06 19.65 8.39
N SER A 740 -52.27 19.13 8.62
CA SER A 740 -52.49 17.73 9.06
C SER A 740 -52.18 16.71 7.97
N VAL A 741 -52.09 17.14 6.70
CA VAL A 741 -51.70 16.30 5.55
C VAL A 741 -50.32 16.75 5.07
N CYS A 742 -49.28 15.98 5.39
CA CYS A 742 -47.89 16.36 5.14
C CYS A 742 -47.50 16.37 3.64
N SER A 743 -48.23 15.64 2.79
CA SER A 743 -47.92 15.53 1.36
C SER A 743 -48.42 16.72 0.54
N SER A 744 -49.34 17.53 1.08
CA SER A 744 -49.92 18.69 0.40
C SER A 744 -49.10 19.97 0.58
N SER A 745 -47.96 19.91 1.28
CA SER A 745 -47.13 21.07 1.59
C SER A 745 -45.65 20.73 1.43
N GLN A 746 -44.90 21.70 0.95
CA GLN A 746 -43.45 21.59 0.76
C GLN A 746 -42.73 22.63 1.62
N TRP A 747 -41.48 22.30 1.95
CA TRP A 747 -40.55 23.21 2.58
C TRP A 747 -39.23 23.20 1.83
N GLY A 748 -38.45 24.26 2.02
CA GLY A 748 -37.17 24.45 1.36
C GLY A 748 -36.10 24.97 2.31
N LEU A 749 -34.85 24.64 2.02
CA LEU A 749 -33.65 25.08 2.70
C LEU A 749 -32.71 25.72 1.67
N THR A 750 -32.18 26.90 1.99
CA THR A 750 -31.08 27.51 1.23
C THR A 750 -29.89 27.70 2.14
N ALA A 751 -28.72 27.20 1.74
CA ALA A 751 -27.47 27.32 2.49
C ALA A 751 -26.32 27.80 1.59
N ASN A 752 -25.46 28.65 2.13
CA ASN A 752 -24.21 29.06 1.50
C ASN A 752 -23.09 28.17 2.02
N ILE A 753 -22.37 27.53 1.11
CA ILE A 753 -21.29 26.60 1.42
C ILE A 753 -20.01 27.18 0.85
N SER A 754 -18.95 27.23 1.64
CA SER A 754 -17.64 27.68 1.18
C SER A 754 -16.53 26.94 1.89
N ASP A 755 -15.37 26.92 1.27
CA ASP A 755 -14.15 26.35 1.85
C ASP A 755 -13.22 27.42 2.42
N GLY A 756 -13.70 28.67 2.53
CA GLY A 756 -12.89 29.81 2.95
C GLY A 756 -11.87 30.27 1.90
N VAL A 757 -11.07 31.28 2.27
CA VAL A 757 -10.11 31.95 1.36
C VAL A 757 -8.84 31.11 1.12
N ASN A 758 -8.50 30.24 2.08
CA ASN A 758 -7.34 29.35 2.00
C ASN A 758 -7.71 27.90 1.64
N GLY A 759 -9.00 27.64 1.37
CA GLY A 759 -9.50 26.31 1.05
C GLY A 759 -9.26 25.91 -0.40
N THR A 760 -9.24 24.61 -0.65
CA THR A 760 -9.09 24.00 -1.98
C THR A 760 -10.39 23.98 -2.80
N GLY A 761 -11.52 24.26 -2.15
CA GLY A 761 -12.85 24.36 -2.73
C GLY A 761 -13.67 23.08 -2.56
N ILE A 762 -14.98 23.19 -2.77
CA ILE A 762 -15.91 22.08 -2.59
C ILE A 762 -15.80 21.09 -3.76
N ASP A 763 -15.65 19.80 -3.44
CA ASP A 763 -15.63 18.68 -4.39
C ASP A 763 -17.03 18.08 -4.58
N SER A 764 -17.70 17.74 -3.47
CA SER A 764 -19.03 17.12 -3.52
C SER A 764 -19.99 17.63 -2.46
N LEU A 765 -21.28 17.66 -2.83
CA LEU A 765 -22.41 17.94 -1.94
C LEU A 765 -23.51 16.92 -2.18
N THR A 766 -23.85 16.14 -1.16
CA THR A 766 -24.83 15.06 -1.25
C THR A 766 -25.85 15.09 -0.11
N VAL A 767 -27.04 14.54 -0.33
CA VAL A 767 -28.06 14.37 0.73
C VAL A 767 -27.77 13.05 1.45
N ARG A 768 -27.38 13.10 2.73
CA ARG A 768 -27.17 11.91 3.57
C ARG A 768 -28.48 11.42 4.17
N GLN A 769 -29.36 12.34 4.57
CA GLN A 769 -30.71 12.03 5.05
C GLN A 769 -31.74 13.05 4.54
N GLY A 770 -32.92 12.56 4.19
CA GLY A 770 -34.04 13.36 3.67
C GLY A 770 -34.50 12.91 2.29
N ASN A 771 -35.79 13.04 1.99
CA ASN A 771 -36.40 12.53 0.74
C ASN A 771 -36.83 13.67 -0.19
N GLY A 772 -35.86 14.52 -0.57
CA GLY A 772 -36.10 15.76 -1.31
C GLY A 772 -35.11 15.96 -2.45
N THR A 773 -35.31 17.04 -3.20
CA THR A 773 -34.45 17.41 -4.34
C THR A 773 -33.42 18.44 -3.90
N LEU A 774 -32.15 18.20 -4.19
CA LEU A 774 -31.04 19.12 -3.95
C LEU A 774 -30.54 19.69 -5.27
N ASN A 775 -30.49 21.01 -5.38
CA ASN A 775 -29.89 21.75 -6.49
C ASN A 775 -28.72 22.60 -5.97
N THR A 776 -27.70 22.78 -6.81
CA THR A 776 -26.52 23.58 -6.47
C THR A 776 -26.22 24.61 -7.54
N SER A 777 -25.69 25.76 -7.12
CA SER A 777 -25.16 26.79 -8.02
C SER A 777 -23.92 27.42 -7.41
N THR A 778 -22.95 27.82 -8.23
CA THR A 778 -21.70 28.42 -7.77
C THR A 778 -21.64 29.90 -8.08
N SER A 779 -21.25 30.72 -7.10
CA SER A 779 -21.01 32.15 -7.26
C SER A 779 -19.68 32.54 -6.61
N ILE A 780 -19.02 33.56 -7.16
CA ILE A 780 -17.79 34.11 -6.61
C ILE A 780 -18.12 35.40 -5.86
N SER A 781 -17.78 35.48 -4.58
CA SER A 781 -17.96 36.69 -3.78
C SER A 781 -16.75 36.89 -2.86
N GLY A 782 -16.13 38.08 -2.90
CA GLY A 782 -14.99 38.41 -2.05
C GLY A 782 -13.73 37.56 -2.27
N GLY A 783 -13.58 36.92 -3.44
CA GLY A 783 -12.44 36.04 -3.75
C GLY A 783 -12.60 34.58 -3.28
N VAL A 784 -13.76 34.21 -2.73
CA VAL A 784 -14.10 32.84 -2.30
C VAL A 784 -15.15 32.24 -3.24
N ASN A 785 -14.98 30.98 -3.61
CA ASN A 785 -16.00 30.20 -4.32
C ASN A 785 -17.09 29.78 -3.32
N ILE A 786 -18.29 30.34 -3.49
CA ILE A 786 -19.46 30.01 -2.67
C ILE A 786 -20.37 29.10 -3.49
N THR A 787 -20.63 27.90 -2.97
CA THR A 787 -21.64 26.98 -3.50
C THR A 787 -22.95 27.21 -2.74
N VAL A 788 -23.97 27.70 -3.44
CA VAL A 788 -25.32 27.85 -2.88
C VAL A 788 -26.07 26.54 -3.09
N ALA A 789 -26.47 25.92 -1.98
CA ALA A 789 -27.30 24.72 -1.97
C ALA A 789 -28.76 25.10 -1.74
N SER A 790 -29.64 24.59 -2.60
CA SER A 790 -31.10 24.73 -2.46
C SER A 790 -31.73 23.34 -2.41
N TYR A 791 -32.30 23.00 -1.26
CA TYR A 791 -32.97 21.73 -1.02
C TYR A 791 -34.48 21.96 -0.86
N SER A 792 -35.30 21.09 -1.45
CA SER A 792 -36.76 21.13 -1.30
C SER A 792 -37.33 19.73 -1.08
N ALA A 793 -38.24 19.61 -0.12
CA ALA A 793 -38.90 18.34 0.21
C ALA A 793 -40.36 18.55 0.62
N SER A 794 -41.16 17.47 0.58
CA SER A 794 -42.48 17.47 1.20
C SER A 794 -42.37 17.56 2.73
N CYS A 795 -43.40 18.08 3.39
CA CYS A 795 -43.46 18.12 4.85
C CYS A 795 -43.51 16.74 5.51
N CYS A 796 -43.65 15.64 4.74
CA CYS A 796 -43.50 14.28 5.26
C CYS A 796 -42.05 13.91 5.60
N SER A 797 -41.08 14.71 5.13
CA SER A 797 -39.67 14.61 5.48
C SER A 797 -39.20 15.97 6.02
N PRO A 798 -39.50 16.33 7.29
CA PRO A 798 -39.32 17.68 7.83
C PRO A 798 -37.87 18.04 8.19
N SER A 799 -36.92 17.14 7.90
CA SER A 799 -35.49 17.31 8.17
C SER A 799 -34.64 16.86 6.99
N VAL A 800 -33.48 17.50 6.83
CA VAL A 800 -32.44 17.13 5.88
C VAL A 800 -31.06 17.19 6.54
N GLU A 801 -30.18 16.29 6.14
CA GLU A 801 -28.75 16.34 6.43
C GLU A 801 -27.95 16.27 5.13
N LEU A 802 -27.18 17.31 4.86
CA LEU A 802 -26.30 17.42 3.71
C LEU A 802 -24.86 17.08 4.12
N LYS A 803 -24.18 16.26 3.31
CA LYS A 803 -22.75 15.95 3.43
C LYS A 803 -21.97 16.75 2.38
N ILE A 804 -21.07 17.59 2.86
CA ILE A 804 -20.17 18.44 2.06
C ILE A 804 -18.77 17.86 2.18
N VAL A 805 -18.06 17.74 1.05
CA VAL A 805 -16.66 17.30 1.00
C VAL A 805 -15.87 18.30 0.15
N ASP A 806 -14.72 18.78 0.63
CA ASP A 806 -13.78 19.57 -0.17
C ASP A 806 -12.87 18.68 -1.04
N LYS A 807 -11.99 19.30 -1.83
CA LYS A 807 -11.07 18.59 -2.73
C LYS A 807 -9.94 17.85 -2.03
N VAL A 808 -9.70 18.11 -0.75
CA VAL A 808 -8.69 17.42 0.06
C VAL A 808 -9.32 16.39 1.00
N GLY A 809 -10.65 16.26 0.97
CA GLY A 809 -11.41 15.23 1.68
C GLY A 809 -11.96 15.68 3.04
N ASN A 810 -11.82 16.94 3.46
CA ASN A 810 -12.43 17.37 4.72
C ASN A 810 -13.96 17.39 4.57
N VAL A 811 -14.64 16.87 5.59
CA VAL A 811 -16.10 16.67 5.56
C VAL A 811 -16.82 17.63 6.51
N ARG A 812 -17.93 18.21 6.06
CA ARG A 812 -18.89 18.94 6.90
C ARG A 812 -20.30 18.39 6.72
N LEU A 813 -21.00 18.14 7.83
CA LEU A 813 -22.44 17.90 7.83
C LEU A 813 -23.19 19.21 8.06
N CYS A 814 -24.26 19.41 7.29
CA CYS A 814 -25.13 20.58 7.38
C CYS A 814 -26.59 20.15 7.48
N THR A 815 -27.22 20.44 8.61
CA THR A 815 -28.59 20.00 8.92
C THR A 815 -29.59 21.15 8.78
N GLY A 816 -30.75 20.85 8.20
CA GLY A 816 -31.90 21.77 8.12
C GLY A 816 -33.17 21.10 8.63
N GLN A 817 -34.02 21.83 9.35
CA GLN A 817 -35.30 21.34 9.85
C GLN A 817 -36.39 22.40 9.77
N VAL A 818 -37.63 21.99 9.49
CA VAL A 818 -38.82 22.85 9.52
C VAL A 818 -39.73 22.43 10.69
N LYS A 819 -40.35 23.40 11.38
CA LYS A 819 -41.28 23.12 12.49
C LYS A 819 -42.49 22.32 11.98
N ALA A 820 -42.71 21.13 12.54
CA ALA A 820 -43.94 20.34 12.36
C ALA A 820 -45.00 20.75 13.40
N ALA A 821 -46.29 20.70 13.06
CA ALA A 821 -47.38 20.88 14.03
C ALA A 821 -47.32 19.79 15.12
N ALA A 822 -47.45 20.20 16.38
CA ALA A 822 -47.58 19.29 17.51
C ALA A 822 -48.83 18.42 17.32
N ALA A 823 -48.65 17.10 17.29
CA ALA A 823 -49.77 16.16 17.26
C ALA A 823 -50.58 16.32 18.55
N THR A 824 -51.80 16.84 18.45
CA THR A 824 -52.79 16.79 19.53
C THR A 824 -53.12 15.34 19.81
N THR A 825 -52.74 14.87 21.00
CA THR A 825 -53.07 13.56 21.54
C THR A 825 -54.57 13.43 21.74
N ALA A 826 -55.23 12.66 20.87
CA ALA A 826 -56.57 12.15 21.14
C ALA A 826 -56.47 10.88 22.00
N ALA A 827 -57.20 10.87 23.12
CA ALA A 827 -57.32 9.76 24.06
C ALA A 827 -57.86 8.48 23.40
N PRO A 828 -57.55 7.28 23.94
CA PRO A 828 -57.85 6.02 23.28
C PRO A 828 -59.33 5.64 23.46
N ALA A 829 -59.98 5.25 22.36
CA ALA A 829 -61.26 4.55 22.39
C ALA A 829 -61.06 3.10 21.95
N ASN A 830 -61.31 2.18 22.88
CA ASN A 830 -61.51 0.75 22.65
C ASN A 830 -62.57 0.51 21.57
N THR A 831 -62.37 -0.46 20.67
CA THR A 831 -63.09 -1.75 20.63
C THR A 831 -62.92 -2.50 19.29
N THR A 832 -62.40 -3.72 19.43
CA THR A 832 -62.74 -5.00 18.77
C THR A 832 -63.21 -5.09 17.29
N ALA A 833 -62.42 -5.88 16.55
CA ALA A 833 -62.79 -7.03 15.71
C ALA A 833 -63.79 -6.86 14.55
N ASN A 834 -63.34 -7.12 13.31
CA ASN A 834 -63.61 -8.44 12.69
C ASN A 834 -62.82 -8.70 11.40
N SER A 835 -62.63 -10.00 11.20
CA SER A 835 -61.87 -10.73 10.19
C SER A 835 -62.41 -10.67 8.75
N THR A 836 -61.53 -11.17 7.85
CA THR A 836 -61.73 -11.84 6.55
C THR A 836 -61.38 -11.04 5.31
N ALA A 837 -60.92 -11.60 4.19
CA ALA A 837 -59.98 -12.67 3.87
C ALA A 837 -59.80 -12.63 2.33
N PHE A 838 -58.62 -13.04 1.84
CA PHE A 838 -58.30 -13.53 0.48
C PHE A 838 -58.38 -12.60 -0.75
N GLY A 839 -57.31 -12.66 -1.55
CA GLY A 839 -57.28 -12.22 -2.94
C GLY A 839 -55.88 -12.17 -3.53
N LEU A 840 -55.29 -13.33 -3.83
CA LEU A 840 -54.07 -13.48 -4.65
C LEU A 840 -54.25 -12.85 -6.04
N HIS A 841 -53.23 -12.15 -6.54
CA HIS A 841 -52.79 -12.29 -7.93
C HIS A 841 -51.31 -11.93 -8.11
N SER A 842 -50.57 -12.89 -8.64
CA SER A 842 -49.21 -12.81 -9.14
C SER A 842 -49.15 -12.14 -10.52
N VAL A 843 -48.19 -11.24 -10.74
CA VAL A 843 -47.56 -11.03 -12.06
C VAL A 843 -46.06 -10.77 -11.86
N SER A 844 -45.26 -11.69 -12.38
CA SER A 844 -43.83 -11.55 -12.70
C SER A 844 -43.67 -10.65 -13.92
N VAL A 845 -42.63 -9.81 -14.00
CA VAL A 845 -41.71 -9.68 -15.15
C VAL A 845 -40.51 -8.77 -14.79
N ARG A 846 -39.32 -9.39 -14.85
CA ARG A 846 -37.98 -8.92 -15.27
C ARG A 846 -37.75 -7.42 -15.51
N HIS A 847 -36.65 -6.88 -14.96
CA HIS A 847 -35.73 -5.94 -15.64
C HIS A 847 -34.31 -6.23 -15.10
N SER A 848 -33.43 -6.86 -15.89
CA SER A 848 -32.44 -6.22 -16.76
C SER A 848 -31.23 -5.71 -15.97
N LEU A 849 -30.13 -6.49 -16.07
CA LEU A 849 -28.76 -6.02 -15.87
C LEU A 849 -28.56 -4.73 -16.68
N TRP A 850 -27.80 -3.80 -16.10
CA TRP A 850 -26.83 -2.85 -16.69
C TRP A 850 -26.80 -1.60 -15.81
N CYS A 851 -25.71 -1.44 -15.04
CA CYS A 851 -25.01 -0.18 -14.84
C CYS A 851 -23.76 -0.45 -14.01
N ALA A 852 -22.66 -0.66 -14.75
CA ALA A 852 -21.31 -0.47 -14.27
C ALA A 852 -20.97 1.02 -14.27
N LEU A 853 -19.90 1.36 -13.55
CA LEU A 853 -19.08 2.56 -13.66
C LEU A 853 -19.70 3.84 -13.11
N LEU A 854 -19.19 4.28 -11.95
CA LEU A 854 -18.76 5.66 -11.65
C LEU A 854 -18.33 5.73 -10.16
N LEU A 855 -17.05 5.44 -9.90
CA LEU A 855 -16.35 5.88 -8.69
C LEU A 855 -15.10 6.63 -9.17
N PRO A 856 -14.94 7.92 -8.83
CA PRO A 856 -13.72 8.63 -9.14
C PRO A 856 -12.62 8.19 -8.15
N PHE A 857 -11.44 8.01 -8.74
CA PHE A 857 -10.16 7.74 -8.10
C PHE A 857 -9.81 8.80 -7.06
N PHE A 858 -9.85 8.44 -5.78
CA PHE A 858 -8.88 8.96 -4.82
C PHE A 858 -7.72 7.96 -4.81
N TRP A 859 -6.57 8.40 -5.32
CA TRP A 859 -5.34 7.63 -5.56
C TRP A 859 -5.04 6.73 -4.36
N TRP A 860 -4.93 5.40 -4.45
CA TRP A 860 -4.35 4.51 -5.45
C TRP A 860 -5.30 3.37 -5.89
#